data_AF-A0A2M7JV04-F1
#
_entry.id   AF-A0A2M7JV04-F1
#
_cell.length_a   1.000
_cell.length_b   1.000
_cell.length_c   1.000
_cell.angle_alpha   90.00
_cell.angle_beta   90.00
_cell.angle_gamma   90.00
#
_symmetry.space_group_name_H-M   'P 1'
#
loop_
_entity.id
_entity.type
_entity.pdbx_description
1 polymer ?
#
loop_
_entity_poly.entity_id
_entity_poly.type
_entity_poly.pdbx_seq_one_letter_code
_entity_poly.pdbx_strand_id
1 'polypeptide(L)'
;MDYIKDLIQIVGEKNVKTDLIERLCYSRDLSVHEAVPDVIVFAKTPEEISKIMSLANSQKIPVTPRGSGTSAVGGALAAKGGILLDLSRMNNILEIDKPNGYVVVEPGVLCNNLNAALAPSHFFPPDPASSALASLGGMVSTNASGNRALKYGTTKHYVLGLEIVLADGRIIHTGSILGKTSAGYDLTHLFTNAEGTLGIITKIILKILPMPEYIAFAEARFSSTLDAGKAATDILTSGIALSSCEILDKVTIDVVNKTMGLNIPDHVGCMLFIETDGNRKAVQESIEKINKICQGNRHIETRWDDDPSKRLKMWAARQGIIASLSKVKRGSRLQSIMDDPGIPITKIPEAIIEIRKIAEKHNLTISTFGHIGDGNLHPVFMSDPRNKQQWDAIRKASKDLIDLTLRLKGTLTAEHGTGMAKSPYIKMELGETLEVMKQIKKALDPNDILNPGKMGFDDSVKDIYENFAFQPLIERPAEMKSFGESLDNEIMACIMCGFCRNGCPTYGETSLESINARGRVILAYHLLTGRLEPSKELAERFYQCTMCHNCNAVCPAGVKVADIIQSARTRLVEAGYLPSIHQHLVQSIEERGNPFGEAVEKRTDIYPKEFKPKDKAQTLLYFGCVASYQDIYIIPSVLNIMNKAKIDYISLGNKEYCCGYISFLVGDEKEFENCINKNTTLFKQMGIKEIVATCAGCSRTFKDLYPEHKKLDDIRVYHIVEYLEKLITDNRITFKDGTKKVKVAYHDPCDIGRHMNIYDPPRNVIRAIPSVELVEFIQNRNLAKCCGGGGGLKAYNTDMSLEIAYKRIQQASSVGAEMVVSACPACKSNLQVAAARLRKEKKGRIKVMDITELVAEAIA
;
A
#
# COMPACT_ATOMS: atom_id res chain seq x y z
N MET A 1 2.80 12.24 -32.03
CA MET A 1 3.14 13.65 -31.79
C MET A 1 4.63 13.80 -31.94
N ASP A 2 5.09 14.82 -32.67
CA ASP A 2 6.51 14.93 -33.07
C ASP A 2 7.45 15.07 -31.86
N TYR A 3 7.01 15.76 -30.79
CA TYR A 3 7.80 15.96 -29.58
C TYR A 3 8.14 14.68 -28.79
N ILE A 4 7.48 13.54 -29.06
CA ILE A 4 7.79 12.27 -28.38
C ILE A 4 9.20 11.79 -28.74
N LYS A 5 9.63 11.98 -29.99
CA LYS A 5 10.98 11.60 -30.42
C LYS A 5 12.04 12.43 -29.69
N ASP A 6 11.79 13.72 -29.50
CA ASP A 6 12.68 14.62 -28.78
C ASP A 6 12.76 14.23 -27.29
N LEU A 7 11.63 13.88 -26.66
CA LEU A 7 11.62 13.35 -25.29
C LEU A 7 12.44 12.07 -25.17
N ILE A 8 12.33 11.16 -26.15
CA ILE A 8 13.13 9.93 -26.19
C ILE A 8 14.63 10.25 -26.31
N GLN A 9 15.01 11.28 -27.07
CA GLN A 9 16.41 11.70 -27.15
C GLN A 9 16.91 12.30 -25.83
N ILE A 10 16.06 12.98 -25.07
CA ILE A 10 16.43 13.60 -23.79
C ILE A 10 16.60 12.56 -22.69
N VAL A 11 15.60 11.70 -22.46
CA VAL A 11 15.58 10.78 -21.31
C VAL A 11 15.79 9.31 -21.68
N GLY A 12 15.82 8.97 -22.97
CA GLY A 12 15.88 7.58 -23.45
C GLY A 12 14.50 6.90 -23.48
N GLU A 13 14.34 5.96 -24.41
CA GLU A 13 13.06 5.28 -24.70
C GLU A 13 12.42 4.60 -23.48
N LYS A 14 13.24 3.99 -22.62
CA LYS A 14 12.74 3.29 -21.41
C LYS A 14 12.01 4.22 -20.43
N ASN A 15 12.30 5.52 -20.49
CA ASN A 15 11.75 6.56 -19.62
C ASN A 15 10.57 7.32 -20.23
N VAL A 16 10.10 6.94 -21.42
CA VAL A 16 8.92 7.51 -22.07
C VAL A 16 7.84 6.44 -22.19
N LYS A 17 6.60 6.75 -21.81
CA LYS A 17 5.44 5.84 -21.93
C LYS A 17 4.28 6.53 -22.61
N THR A 18 3.81 5.93 -23.70
CA THR A 18 2.73 6.43 -24.56
C THR A 18 1.57 5.46 -24.66
N ASP A 19 1.71 4.23 -24.16
CA ASP A 19 0.65 3.24 -24.19
C ASP A 19 -0.53 3.66 -23.31
N LEU A 20 -1.75 3.43 -23.81
CA LEU A 20 -2.97 3.85 -23.14
C LEU A 20 -3.10 3.21 -21.75
N ILE A 21 -2.68 1.96 -21.59
CA ILE A 21 -2.78 1.20 -20.34
C ILE A 21 -1.95 1.87 -19.24
N GLU A 22 -0.68 2.20 -19.50
CA GLU A 22 0.12 2.95 -18.54
C GLU A 22 -0.47 4.34 -18.29
N ARG A 23 -0.87 5.07 -19.33
CA ARG A 23 -1.44 6.42 -19.22
C ARG A 23 -2.71 6.45 -18.34
N LEU A 24 -3.60 5.47 -18.47
CA LEU A 24 -4.78 5.33 -17.60
C LEU A 24 -4.39 5.07 -16.15
N CYS A 25 -3.36 4.29 -15.87
CA CYS A 25 -2.91 4.08 -14.48
C CYS A 25 -2.41 5.37 -13.82
N TYR A 26 -1.96 6.35 -14.60
CA TYR A 26 -1.58 7.69 -14.13
C TYR A 26 -2.73 8.70 -14.13
N SER A 27 -3.92 8.35 -14.65
CA SER A 27 -5.04 9.29 -14.78
C SER A 27 -5.78 9.57 -13.47
N ARG A 28 -5.46 8.84 -12.40
CA ARG A 28 -6.12 8.92 -11.09
C ARG A 28 -5.15 9.26 -9.97
N ASP A 29 -5.68 9.99 -8.99
CA ASP A 29 -5.17 10.14 -7.64
C ASP A 29 -6.33 9.92 -6.64
N LEU A 30 -6.20 10.37 -5.38
CA LEU A 30 -7.22 10.11 -4.35
C LEU A 30 -8.51 10.91 -4.56
N SER A 31 -8.46 11.97 -5.37
CA SER A 31 -9.62 12.80 -5.70
C SER A 31 -10.69 12.05 -6.51
N VAL A 32 -11.82 12.72 -6.70
CA VAL A 32 -12.90 12.25 -7.59
C VAL A 32 -12.60 12.48 -9.09
N HIS A 33 -11.49 13.12 -9.43
CA HIS A 33 -11.16 13.50 -10.79
C HIS A 33 -10.38 12.42 -11.55
N GLU A 34 -10.41 12.51 -12.88
CA GLU A 34 -9.61 11.73 -13.80
C GLU A 34 -9.06 12.59 -14.94
N ALA A 35 -7.75 12.56 -15.20
CA ALA A 35 -7.20 13.19 -16.41
C ALA A 35 -6.07 12.36 -17.02
N VAL A 36 -6.24 11.91 -18.25
CA VAL A 36 -5.27 11.06 -18.94
C VAL A 36 -4.19 11.93 -19.60
N PRO A 37 -2.90 11.78 -19.25
CA PRO A 37 -1.83 12.52 -19.92
C PRO A 37 -1.65 12.02 -21.36
N ASP A 38 -0.95 12.78 -22.21
CA ASP A 38 -0.57 12.35 -23.56
C ASP A 38 0.65 11.43 -23.54
N VAL A 39 1.59 11.70 -22.64
CA VAL A 39 2.82 10.93 -22.43
C VAL A 39 3.25 11.02 -20.97
N ILE A 40 3.84 9.95 -20.45
CA ILE A 40 4.51 9.93 -19.15
C ILE A 40 6.02 9.91 -19.39
N VAL A 41 6.73 10.80 -18.70
CA VAL A 41 8.18 10.96 -18.81
C VAL A 41 8.81 10.81 -17.43
N PHE A 42 9.78 9.92 -17.29
CA PHE A 42 10.55 9.73 -16.06
C PHE A 42 11.91 10.41 -16.18
N ALA A 43 12.06 11.57 -15.54
CA ALA A 43 13.35 12.27 -15.50
C ALA A 43 14.20 11.80 -14.30
N LYS A 44 15.52 11.96 -14.43
CA LYS A 44 16.51 11.55 -13.41
C LYS A 44 17.48 12.67 -13.05
N THR A 45 17.56 13.73 -13.84
CA THR A 45 18.50 14.84 -13.60
C THR A 45 17.84 16.20 -13.83
N PRO A 46 18.31 17.26 -13.14
CA PRO A 46 17.87 18.63 -13.41
C PRO A 46 18.07 19.05 -14.88
N GLU A 47 19.13 18.58 -15.53
CA GLU A 47 19.46 18.91 -16.93
C GLU A 47 18.49 18.28 -17.93
N GLU A 48 18.04 17.04 -17.69
CA GLU A 48 16.96 16.42 -18.47
C GLU A 48 15.67 17.24 -18.34
N ILE A 49 15.32 17.65 -17.12
CA ILE A 49 14.11 18.44 -16.84
C ILE A 49 14.22 19.81 -17.51
N SER A 50 15.37 20.48 -17.44
CA SER A 50 15.65 21.73 -18.14
C SER A 50 15.37 21.62 -19.64
N LYS A 51 15.89 20.58 -20.30
CA LYS A 51 15.65 20.33 -21.74
C LYS A 51 14.18 20.04 -22.04
N ILE A 52 13.50 19.25 -21.21
CA ILE A 52 12.07 18.96 -21.34
C ILE A 52 11.27 20.27 -21.25
N MET A 53 11.57 21.12 -20.27
CA MET A 53 10.88 22.39 -20.07
C MET A 53 11.11 23.36 -21.22
N SER A 54 12.34 23.52 -21.70
CA SER A 54 12.63 24.36 -22.87
C SER A 54 11.88 23.87 -24.12
N LEU A 55 11.87 22.55 -24.37
CA LEU A 55 11.10 21.94 -25.46
C LEU A 55 9.60 22.23 -25.30
N ALA A 56 9.04 21.89 -24.14
CA ALA A 56 7.62 22.06 -23.84
C ALA A 56 7.20 23.53 -23.97
N ASN A 57 8.00 24.47 -23.49
CA ASN A 57 7.72 25.90 -23.58
C ASN A 57 7.74 26.41 -25.02
N SER A 58 8.72 25.97 -25.82
CA SER A 58 8.81 26.36 -27.23
C SER A 58 7.62 25.86 -28.06
N GLN A 59 7.08 24.69 -27.72
CA GLN A 59 5.96 24.06 -28.41
C GLN A 59 4.61 24.23 -27.68
N LYS A 60 4.59 24.98 -26.57
CA LYS A 60 3.41 25.24 -25.72
C LYS A 60 2.71 23.95 -25.26
N ILE A 61 3.50 22.95 -24.87
CA ILE A 61 3.02 21.66 -24.37
C ILE A 61 2.84 21.74 -22.86
N PRO A 62 1.65 21.42 -22.31
CA PRO A 62 1.46 21.33 -20.86
C PRO A 62 2.38 20.30 -20.20
N VAL A 63 2.93 20.64 -19.04
CA VAL A 63 3.76 19.78 -18.20
C VAL A 63 3.19 19.73 -16.78
N THR A 64 2.80 18.54 -16.34
CA THR A 64 2.31 18.28 -14.98
C THR A 64 3.36 17.50 -14.18
N PRO A 65 4.04 18.11 -13.20
CA PRO A 65 4.94 17.38 -12.32
C PRO A 65 4.18 16.43 -11.40
N ARG A 66 4.76 15.26 -11.15
CA ARG A 66 4.20 14.25 -10.27
C ARG A 66 5.30 13.61 -9.43
N GLY A 67 5.08 13.62 -8.12
CA GLY A 67 5.82 12.77 -7.17
C GLY A 67 5.18 11.38 -7.09
N SER A 68 4.72 10.99 -5.90
CA SER A 68 4.03 9.70 -5.74
C SER A 68 2.57 9.68 -6.22
N GLY A 69 1.97 10.81 -6.60
CA GLY A 69 0.56 10.85 -7.03
C GLY A 69 -0.41 10.45 -5.91
N THR A 70 -0.24 11.02 -4.72
CA THR A 70 -1.07 10.82 -3.53
C THR A 70 -1.97 12.02 -3.24
N SER A 71 -2.13 12.96 -4.20
CA SER A 71 -2.95 14.16 -4.02
C SER A 71 -4.42 13.80 -3.81
N ALA A 72 -5.09 14.57 -2.96
CA ALA A 72 -6.51 14.48 -2.62
C ALA A 72 -7.39 15.41 -3.47
N VAL A 73 -6.76 16.31 -4.24
CA VAL A 73 -7.46 17.43 -4.91
C VAL A 73 -7.28 17.45 -6.43
N GLY A 74 -6.72 16.40 -7.04
CA GLY A 74 -6.43 16.37 -8.48
C GLY A 74 -5.17 17.15 -8.86
N GLY A 75 -4.33 17.53 -7.89
CA GLY A 75 -3.14 18.37 -8.13
C GLY A 75 -2.05 17.67 -8.94
N ALA A 76 -2.06 16.33 -8.96
CA ALA A 76 -1.08 15.49 -9.67
C ALA A 76 -1.60 14.96 -11.01
N LEU A 77 -2.72 15.49 -11.51
CA LEU A 77 -3.40 15.05 -12.74
C LEU A 77 -3.17 16.01 -13.89
N ALA A 78 -2.96 15.44 -15.09
CA ALA A 78 -2.72 16.19 -16.32
C ALA A 78 -4.03 16.73 -16.91
N ALA A 79 -4.65 17.70 -16.23
CA ALA A 79 -5.97 18.26 -16.57
C ALA A 79 -6.11 18.77 -18.03
N LYS A 80 -4.99 19.13 -18.67
CA LYS A 80 -4.92 19.58 -20.08
C LYS A 80 -4.14 18.61 -20.99
N GLY A 81 -3.97 17.36 -20.58
CA GLY A 81 -3.13 16.40 -21.31
C GLY A 81 -1.65 16.77 -21.24
N GLY A 82 -0.92 16.57 -22.33
CA GLY A 82 0.51 16.87 -22.42
C GLY A 82 1.39 15.89 -21.64
N ILE A 83 2.52 16.41 -21.15
CA ILE A 83 3.56 15.64 -20.49
C ILE A 83 3.22 15.52 -19.00
N LEU A 84 3.09 14.29 -18.51
CA LEU A 84 3.18 14.01 -17.08
C LEU A 84 4.64 13.69 -16.74
N LEU A 85 5.27 14.55 -15.96
CA LEU A 85 6.68 14.46 -15.57
C LEU A 85 6.80 13.81 -14.20
N ASP A 86 7.15 12.53 -14.17
CA ASP A 86 7.30 11.75 -12.95
C ASP A 86 8.73 11.89 -12.38
N LEU A 87 8.82 12.38 -11.14
CA LEU A 87 10.07 12.64 -10.42
C LEU A 87 10.40 11.57 -9.37
N SER A 88 9.63 10.47 -9.31
CA SER A 88 9.81 9.43 -8.28
C SER A 88 11.14 8.68 -8.39
N ARG A 89 11.83 8.79 -9.53
CA ARG A 89 13.16 8.19 -9.76
C ARG A 89 14.32 9.07 -9.34
N MET A 90 14.06 10.34 -9.00
CA MET A 90 15.03 11.22 -8.33
C MET A 90 14.84 11.08 -6.81
N ASN A 91 15.30 9.97 -6.23
CA ASN A 91 14.98 9.57 -4.86
C ASN A 91 16.20 9.34 -3.96
N ASN A 92 17.29 10.05 -4.21
CA ASN A 92 18.51 9.98 -3.41
C ASN A 92 18.53 11.03 -2.30
N ILE A 93 19.04 10.62 -1.13
CA ILE A 93 19.51 11.54 -0.10
C ILE A 93 20.95 11.90 -0.46
N LEU A 94 21.20 13.16 -0.80
CA LEU A 94 22.48 13.64 -1.31
C LEU A 94 23.45 13.99 -0.18
N GLU A 95 22.93 14.50 0.94
CA GLU A 95 23.73 14.93 2.08
C GLU A 95 22.93 14.86 3.40
N ILE A 96 23.60 14.47 4.49
CA ILE A 96 23.07 14.56 5.85
C ILE A 96 24.12 15.23 6.74
N ASP A 97 23.85 16.44 7.19
CA ASP A 97 24.68 17.18 8.15
C ASP A 97 23.91 17.40 9.46
N LYS A 98 24.03 16.44 10.37
CA LYS A 98 23.38 16.49 11.69
C LYS A 98 23.93 17.63 12.57
N PRO A 99 25.25 17.87 12.67
CA PRO A 99 25.79 19.00 13.42
C PRO A 99 25.24 20.37 13.00
N ASN A 100 25.12 20.62 11.69
CA ASN A 100 24.55 21.86 11.16
C ASN A 100 23.01 21.82 11.02
N GLY A 101 22.39 20.66 11.27
CA GLY A 101 20.95 20.50 11.34
C GLY A 101 20.23 20.58 9.99
N TYR A 102 20.85 20.10 8.90
CA TYR A 102 20.19 20.04 7.59
C TYR A 102 20.45 18.74 6.81
N VAL A 103 19.64 18.54 5.78
CA VAL A 103 19.81 17.50 4.75
C VAL A 103 19.61 18.09 3.36
N VAL A 104 20.23 17.47 2.36
CA VAL A 104 19.98 17.76 0.95
C VAL A 104 19.44 16.51 0.28
N VAL A 105 18.30 16.64 -0.39
CA VAL A 105 17.55 15.50 -0.95
C VAL A 105 17.02 15.81 -2.35
N GLU A 106 16.86 14.76 -3.15
CA GLU A 106 16.08 14.81 -4.38
C GLU A 106 14.56 14.76 -4.09
N PRO A 107 13.69 15.28 -4.98
CA PRO A 107 12.26 15.44 -4.71
C PRO A 107 11.50 14.13 -4.52
N GLY A 108 11.96 13.02 -5.09
CA GLY A 108 11.34 11.71 -5.03
C GLY A 108 11.63 10.93 -3.73
N VAL A 109 12.49 11.44 -2.84
CA VAL A 109 12.71 10.81 -1.52
C VAL A 109 11.39 10.80 -0.73
N LEU A 110 11.03 9.65 -0.15
CA LEU A 110 9.83 9.53 0.68
C LEU A 110 10.11 10.03 2.11
N CYS A 111 9.12 10.68 2.74
CA CYS A 111 9.24 11.21 4.10
C CYS A 111 9.75 10.16 5.11
N ASN A 112 9.14 8.96 5.12
CA ASN A 112 9.57 7.89 6.01
C ASN A 112 10.98 7.37 5.71
N ASN A 113 11.44 7.41 4.45
CA ASN A 113 12.80 7.02 4.11
C ASN A 113 13.82 8.03 4.64
N LEU A 114 13.51 9.33 4.57
CA LEU A 114 14.33 10.37 5.18
C LEU A 114 14.40 10.18 6.70
N ASN A 115 13.25 10.05 7.37
CA ASN A 115 13.20 9.88 8.82
C ASN A 115 13.90 8.59 9.30
N ALA A 116 13.82 7.51 8.52
CA ALA A 116 14.59 6.29 8.80
C ALA A 116 16.12 6.50 8.71
N ALA A 117 16.60 7.36 7.78
CA ALA A 117 18.02 7.70 7.67
C ALA A 117 18.51 8.65 8.77
N LEU A 118 17.63 9.49 9.32
CA LEU A 118 17.95 10.44 10.39
C LEU A 118 17.96 9.80 11.79
N ALA A 119 17.13 8.78 11.98
CA ALA A 119 17.00 8.03 13.22
C ALA A 119 18.35 7.41 13.69
N PRO A 120 18.51 7.18 15.02
CA PRO A 120 17.59 7.54 16.10
C PRO A 120 17.81 8.97 16.64
N SER A 121 18.79 9.72 16.11
CA SER A 121 19.24 10.98 16.71
C SER A 121 18.45 12.21 16.30
N HIS A 122 17.95 12.24 15.07
CA HIS A 122 17.34 13.40 14.44
C HIS A 122 16.08 12.99 13.69
N PHE A 123 15.24 13.96 13.35
CA PHE A 123 14.06 13.77 12.54
C PHE A 123 13.68 15.02 11.74
N PHE A 124 12.95 14.80 10.66
CA PHE A 124 12.18 15.78 9.92
C PHE A 124 10.74 15.78 10.46
N PRO A 125 10.27 16.86 11.11
CA PRO A 125 9.03 16.83 11.89
C PRO A 125 7.70 16.64 11.14
N PRO A 126 7.47 17.26 9.96
CA PRO A 126 6.22 17.07 9.21
C PRO A 126 5.95 15.59 8.92
N ASP A 127 4.75 15.12 9.28
CA ASP A 127 4.35 13.71 9.25
C ASP A 127 2.91 13.57 8.74
N PRO A 128 2.65 13.82 7.44
CA PRO A 128 1.32 13.64 6.87
C PRO A 128 0.89 12.17 6.99
N ALA A 129 -0.42 11.89 7.01
CA ALA A 129 -0.92 10.50 7.07
C ALA A 129 -0.38 9.62 5.91
N SER A 130 0.05 10.24 4.82
CA SER A 130 0.67 9.60 3.66
C SER A 130 2.20 9.49 3.74
N SER A 131 2.86 9.75 4.88
CA SER A 131 4.34 9.81 5.02
C SER A 131 5.11 8.58 4.51
N ALA A 132 4.46 7.40 4.50
CA ALA A 132 4.99 6.18 3.89
C ALA A 132 5.11 6.21 2.36
N LEU A 133 4.47 7.18 1.69
CA LEU A 133 4.37 7.34 0.25
C LEU A 133 4.62 8.78 -0.22
N ALA A 134 4.50 9.77 0.66
CA ALA A 134 4.65 11.17 0.32
C ALA A 134 6.11 11.48 -0.05
N SER A 135 6.32 11.81 -1.31
CA SER A 135 7.60 12.32 -1.82
C SER A 135 7.82 13.75 -1.30
N LEU A 136 9.05 14.08 -0.86
CA LEU A 136 9.39 15.38 -0.29
C LEU A 136 9.12 16.54 -1.26
N GLY A 137 9.34 16.36 -2.57
CA GLY A 137 8.98 17.36 -3.58
C GLY A 137 7.48 17.65 -3.65
N GLY A 138 6.65 16.62 -3.49
CA GLY A 138 5.20 16.77 -3.33
C GLY A 138 4.85 17.52 -2.04
N MET A 139 5.47 17.14 -0.91
CA MET A 139 5.24 17.81 0.38
C MET A 139 5.60 19.30 0.35
N VAL A 140 6.72 19.67 -0.29
CA VAL A 140 7.11 21.07 -0.49
C VAL A 140 6.10 21.77 -1.42
N SER A 141 5.73 21.13 -2.52
CA SER A 141 4.82 21.72 -3.52
C SER A 141 3.42 21.98 -2.97
N THR A 142 2.93 21.17 -2.03
CA THR A 142 1.60 21.33 -1.41
C THR A 142 1.66 21.90 0.01
N ASN A 143 2.86 22.24 0.51
CA ASN A 143 3.10 22.59 1.91
C ASN A 143 2.46 21.60 2.91
N ALA A 144 2.63 20.29 2.66
CA ALA A 144 2.04 19.24 3.49
C ALA A 144 2.41 19.39 4.98
N SER A 145 1.52 18.96 5.86
CA SER A 145 1.64 19.08 7.31
C SER A 145 1.55 17.73 8.02
N GLY A 146 0.36 17.34 8.47
CA GLY A 146 0.13 16.25 9.41
C GLY A 146 0.06 16.67 10.88
N ASN A 147 -0.15 15.67 11.73
CA ASN A 147 -0.53 15.78 13.14
C ASN A 147 0.45 16.54 14.06
N ARG A 148 1.70 16.72 13.61
CA ARG A 148 2.78 17.39 14.35
C ARG A 148 2.89 18.88 14.06
N ALA A 149 2.12 19.40 13.11
CA ALA A 149 2.18 20.80 12.70
C ALA A 149 1.85 21.77 13.84
N LEU A 150 1.06 21.32 14.83
CA LEU A 150 0.75 22.09 16.04
C LEU A 150 1.99 22.68 16.74
N LYS A 151 3.00 21.84 17.01
CA LYS A 151 4.25 22.30 17.65
C LYS A 151 5.30 22.71 16.64
N TYR A 152 5.42 21.95 15.56
CA TYR A 152 6.57 22.00 14.68
C TYR A 152 6.34 22.82 13.42
N GLY A 153 5.10 23.16 13.09
CA GLY A 153 4.72 23.80 11.84
C GLY A 153 4.69 22.83 10.65
N THR A 154 4.29 23.36 9.49
CA THR A 154 4.18 22.64 8.21
C THR A 154 5.51 22.51 7.47
N THR A 155 5.53 21.77 6.35
CA THR A 155 6.74 21.54 5.53
C THR A 155 7.51 22.82 5.19
N LYS A 156 6.82 23.93 4.83
CA LYS A 156 7.50 25.18 4.46
C LYS A 156 8.47 25.70 5.52
N HIS A 157 8.16 25.54 6.81
CA HIS A 157 9.02 26.02 7.90
C HIS A 157 10.36 25.27 8.00
N TYR A 158 10.49 24.15 7.30
CA TYR A 158 11.70 23.34 7.24
C TYR A 158 12.41 23.43 5.90
N VAL A 159 11.88 24.16 4.91
CA VAL A 159 12.55 24.34 3.63
C VAL A 159 13.55 25.48 3.76
N LEU A 160 14.84 25.15 3.69
CA LEU A 160 15.93 26.11 3.77
C LEU A 160 16.30 26.66 2.38
N GLY A 161 16.14 25.85 1.33
CA GLY A 161 16.45 26.21 -0.04
C GLY A 161 16.01 25.16 -1.06
N LEU A 162 15.93 25.57 -2.33
CA LEU A 162 15.46 24.74 -3.44
C LEU A 162 16.34 24.91 -4.68
N GLU A 163 16.45 23.86 -5.49
CA GLU A 163 16.86 23.93 -6.89
C GLU A 163 15.64 23.69 -7.77
N ILE A 164 15.39 24.60 -8.71
CA ILE A 164 14.13 24.66 -9.45
C ILE A 164 14.41 24.85 -10.93
N VAL A 165 13.69 24.11 -11.77
CA VAL A 165 13.64 24.35 -13.22
C VAL A 165 12.40 25.17 -13.56
N LEU A 166 12.59 26.33 -14.17
CA LEU A 166 11.51 27.24 -14.58
C LEU A 166 10.86 26.78 -15.90
N ALA A 167 9.76 27.43 -16.29
CA ALA A 167 9.03 27.14 -17.53
C ALA A 167 9.94 27.20 -18.77
N ASP A 168 10.87 28.15 -18.83
CA ASP A 168 11.80 28.30 -19.95
C ASP A 168 13.01 27.35 -19.92
N GLY A 169 13.12 26.52 -18.87
CA GLY A 169 14.20 25.56 -18.67
C GLY A 169 15.40 26.09 -17.88
N ARG A 170 15.42 27.36 -17.44
CA ARG A 170 16.48 27.84 -16.54
C ARG A 170 16.45 27.09 -15.22
N ILE A 171 17.63 26.74 -14.72
CA ILE A 171 17.83 26.18 -13.38
C ILE A 171 18.20 27.34 -12.44
N ILE A 172 17.46 27.50 -11.35
CA ILE A 172 17.71 28.51 -10.32
C ILE A 172 17.88 27.85 -8.94
N HIS A 173 18.57 28.56 -8.05
CA HIS A 173 18.73 28.18 -6.65
C HIS A 173 18.11 29.25 -5.76
N THR A 174 17.39 28.82 -4.73
CA THR A 174 16.78 29.71 -3.73
C THR A 174 17.24 29.34 -2.32
N GLY A 175 17.20 30.32 -1.43
CA GLY A 175 17.50 30.10 -0.01
C GLY A 175 18.98 29.84 0.27
N SER A 176 19.26 29.23 1.41
CA SER A 176 20.61 28.94 1.89
C SER A 176 20.55 27.85 2.97
N ILE A 177 21.64 27.11 3.19
CA ILE A 177 21.77 26.21 4.35
C ILE A 177 21.75 26.97 5.69
N LEU A 178 21.98 28.28 5.66
CA LEU A 178 21.99 29.12 6.86
C LEU A 178 20.56 29.41 7.32
N GLY A 179 20.33 29.33 8.64
CA GLY A 179 19.01 29.57 9.23
C GLY A 179 18.49 31.01 9.12
N LYS A 180 19.29 31.94 8.57
CA LYS A 180 18.90 33.35 8.33
C LYS A 180 19.58 33.85 7.06
N THR A 181 18.82 34.53 6.21
CA THR A 181 19.31 35.30 5.07
C THR A 181 18.34 36.45 4.77
N SER A 182 18.85 37.57 4.30
CA SER A 182 18.06 38.72 3.83
C SER A 182 18.50 39.18 2.44
N ALA A 183 19.15 38.28 1.70
CA ALA A 183 19.62 38.55 0.34
C ALA A 183 18.48 38.34 -0.66
N GLY A 184 17.83 39.45 -1.08
CA GLY A 184 16.76 39.44 -2.08
C GLY A 184 15.40 38.99 -1.53
N TYR A 185 14.47 38.67 -2.44
CA TYR A 185 13.14 38.17 -2.09
C TYR A 185 13.17 36.70 -1.67
N ASP A 186 12.23 36.32 -0.82
CA ASP A 186 12.05 34.92 -0.40
C ASP A 186 11.36 34.09 -1.49
N LEU A 187 12.11 33.77 -2.54
CA LEU A 187 11.64 32.92 -3.62
C LEU A 187 11.44 31.48 -3.16
N THR A 188 12.17 31.01 -2.14
CA THR A 188 11.99 29.66 -1.60
C THR A 188 10.53 29.43 -1.23
N HIS A 189 9.95 30.33 -0.43
CA HIS A 189 8.56 30.20 0.00
C HIS A 189 7.54 30.54 -1.08
N LEU A 190 7.93 31.24 -2.16
CA LEU A 190 7.07 31.42 -3.32
C LEU A 190 6.82 30.09 -4.06
N PHE A 191 7.85 29.24 -4.16
CA PHE A 191 7.74 27.93 -4.82
C PHE A 191 7.20 26.84 -3.89
N THR A 192 7.33 27.02 -2.58
CA THR A 192 6.60 26.20 -1.60
C THR A 192 5.10 26.50 -1.71
N ASN A 193 4.23 25.49 -1.68
CA ASN A 193 2.78 25.64 -1.89
C ASN A 193 2.36 26.08 -3.32
N ALA A 194 3.27 26.03 -4.31
CA ALA A 194 2.95 26.40 -5.69
C ALA A 194 2.29 25.28 -6.49
N GLU A 195 2.17 24.06 -5.95
CA GLU A 195 1.59 22.88 -6.60
C GLU A 195 2.17 22.60 -8.00
N GLY A 196 3.45 22.90 -8.22
CA GLY A 196 4.11 22.72 -9.52
C GLY A 196 3.67 23.69 -10.62
N THR A 197 2.91 24.73 -10.29
CA THR A 197 2.42 25.74 -11.26
C THR A 197 3.46 26.80 -11.61
N LEU A 198 4.53 26.95 -10.81
CA LEU A 198 5.55 27.98 -11.01
C LEU A 198 6.92 27.43 -11.43
N GLY A 199 7.20 26.14 -11.17
CA GLY A 199 8.45 25.49 -11.52
C GLY A 199 8.51 24.05 -11.06
N ILE A 200 9.55 23.33 -11.49
CA ILE A 200 9.79 21.93 -11.14
C ILE A 200 10.92 21.86 -10.10
N ILE A 201 10.60 21.40 -8.89
CA ILE A 201 11.59 21.22 -7.82
C ILE A 201 12.46 19.99 -8.12
N THR A 202 13.78 20.17 -8.08
CA THR A 202 14.77 19.12 -8.42
C THR A 202 15.77 18.82 -7.29
N LYS A 203 15.90 19.73 -6.32
CA LYS A 203 16.67 19.52 -5.08
C LYS A 203 16.01 20.30 -3.94
N ILE A 204 16.08 19.76 -2.73
CA ILE A 204 15.50 20.36 -1.53
C ILE A 204 16.53 20.33 -0.42
N ILE A 205 16.74 21.48 0.21
CA ILE A 205 17.51 21.61 1.44
C ILE A 205 16.50 21.72 2.59
N LEU A 206 16.52 20.74 3.49
CA LEU A 206 15.58 20.67 4.62
C LEU A 206 16.32 20.83 5.94
N LYS A 207 15.74 21.60 6.85
CA LYS A 207 16.11 21.63 8.26
C LYS A 207 15.67 20.32 8.94
N ILE A 208 16.51 19.80 9.83
CA ILE A 208 16.23 18.65 10.70
C ILE A 208 16.42 19.04 12.16
N LEU A 209 15.72 18.35 13.07
CA LEU A 209 15.78 18.60 14.50
C LEU A 209 16.35 17.39 15.26
N PRO A 210 17.03 17.60 16.40
CA PRO A 210 17.34 16.50 17.30
C PRO A 210 16.05 15.90 17.86
N MET A 211 16.06 14.60 18.15
CA MET A 211 14.93 13.93 18.79
C MET A 211 14.65 14.52 20.20
N PRO A 212 13.38 14.69 20.59
CA PRO A 212 13.05 15.13 21.95
C PRO A 212 13.48 14.08 23.00
N GLU A 213 13.83 14.56 24.20
CA GLU A 213 14.28 13.73 25.33
C GLU A 213 13.19 12.77 25.81
N TYR A 214 11.95 13.23 25.85
CA TYR A 214 10.80 12.48 26.33
C TYR A 214 9.55 12.78 25.49
N ILE A 215 8.75 11.74 25.24
CA ILE A 215 7.46 11.83 24.53
C ILE A 215 6.44 11.08 25.40
N ALA A 216 5.31 11.70 25.65
CA ALA A 216 4.17 11.07 26.29
C ALA A 216 2.92 11.31 25.45
N PHE A 217 2.03 10.33 25.41
CA PHE A 217 0.79 10.40 24.65
C PHE A 217 -0.38 9.86 25.47
N ALA A 218 -1.59 10.29 25.13
CA ALA A 218 -2.80 9.89 25.83
C ALA A 218 -4.01 9.72 24.94
N GLU A 219 -4.91 8.86 25.41
CA GLU A 219 -6.31 8.79 25.01
C GLU A 219 -7.16 9.48 26.07
N ALA A 220 -7.81 10.59 25.74
CA ALA A 220 -8.83 11.21 26.59
C ALA A 220 -10.23 10.92 26.02
N ARG A 221 -11.12 10.36 26.84
CA ARG A 221 -12.44 9.89 26.42
C ARG A 221 -13.54 10.79 26.97
N PHE A 222 -14.52 11.11 26.15
CA PHE A 222 -15.64 11.98 26.48
C PHE A 222 -16.95 11.35 26.05
N SER A 223 -18.03 11.65 26.77
CA SER A 223 -19.39 11.20 26.40
C SER A 223 -19.97 12.01 25.24
N SER A 224 -19.45 13.21 24.96
CA SER A 224 -19.90 14.07 23.88
C SER A 224 -18.74 14.72 23.12
N THR A 225 -18.94 14.93 21.81
CA THR A 225 -17.99 15.67 20.95
C THR A 225 -17.85 17.13 21.36
N LEU A 226 -18.90 17.71 21.95
CA LEU A 226 -18.88 19.09 22.44
C LEU A 226 -17.92 19.25 23.62
N ASP A 227 -17.96 18.33 24.59
CA ASP A 227 -17.07 18.34 25.76
C ASP A 227 -15.61 18.12 25.35
N ALA A 228 -15.37 17.21 24.42
CA ALA A 228 -14.04 17.00 23.84
C ALA A 228 -13.53 18.26 23.11
N GLY A 229 -14.37 18.90 22.28
CA GLY A 229 -14.01 20.13 21.58
C GLY A 229 -13.70 21.31 22.52
N LYS A 230 -14.45 21.44 23.62
CA LYS A 230 -14.16 22.42 24.69
C LYS A 230 -12.85 22.11 25.40
N ALA A 231 -12.63 20.86 25.80
CA ALA A 231 -11.38 20.43 26.41
C ALA A 231 -10.18 20.72 25.51
N ALA A 232 -10.26 20.39 24.22
CA ALA A 232 -9.21 20.71 23.25
C ALA A 232 -8.96 22.21 23.17
N THR A 233 -10.03 23.02 23.08
CA THR A 233 -9.92 24.49 23.05
C THR A 233 -9.24 25.04 24.32
N ASP A 234 -9.66 24.59 25.50
CA ASP A 234 -9.11 25.01 26.79
C ASP A 234 -7.63 24.62 26.93
N ILE A 235 -7.26 23.41 26.51
CA ILE A 235 -5.85 22.97 26.49
C ILE A 235 -5.04 23.88 25.57
N LEU A 236 -5.49 24.09 24.32
CA LEU A 236 -4.76 24.86 23.31
C LEU A 236 -4.63 26.34 23.68
N THR A 237 -5.60 26.91 24.40
CA THR A 237 -5.58 28.31 24.85
C THR A 237 -4.91 28.52 26.20
N SER A 238 -4.57 27.45 26.93
CA SER A 238 -3.89 27.52 28.24
C SER A 238 -2.37 27.77 28.17
N GLY A 239 -1.78 27.75 26.97
CA GLY A 239 -0.34 27.88 26.76
C GLY A 239 0.47 26.58 26.94
N ILE A 240 -0.21 25.43 27.06
CA ILE A 240 0.44 24.11 27.11
C ILE A 240 0.93 23.73 25.71
N ALA A 241 2.21 23.40 25.58
CA ALA A 241 2.80 22.96 24.31
C ALA A 241 2.47 21.47 24.05
N LEU A 242 1.54 21.24 23.12
CA LEU A 242 1.25 19.90 22.60
C LEU A 242 2.00 19.67 21.30
N SER A 243 2.59 18.49 21.12
CA SER A 243 3.13 18.08 19.82
C SER A 243 2.05 17.56 18.88
N SER A 244 0.94 17.06 19.42
CA SER A 244 -0.23 16.65 18.62
C SER A 244 -1.52 16.69 19.44
N CYS A 245 -2.64 16.97 18.77
CA CYS A 245 -3.98 16.87 19.34
C CYS A 245 -4.96 16.50 18.23
N GLU A 246 -5.50 15.29 18.28
CA GLU A 246 -6.45 14.75 17.30
C GLU A 246 -7.82 14.56 17.92
N ILE A 247 -8.87 14.73 17.13
CA ILE A 247 -10.24 14.41 17.53
C ILE A 247 -10.81 13.26 16.69
N LEU A 248 -11.49 12.32 17.36
CA LEU A 248 -12.28 11.26 16.74
C LEU A 248 -13.72 11.35 17.25
N ASP A 249 -14.67 11.60 16.35
CA ASP A 249 -16.09 11.63 16.69
C ASP A 249 -16.71 10.23 16.84
N LYS A 250 -17.96 10.15 17.31
CA LYS A 250 -18.66 8.87 17.51
C LYS A 250 -18.73 8.02 16.25
N VAL A 251 -18.98 8.63 15.09
CA VAL A 251 -19.04 7.92 13.82
C VAL A 251 -17.69 7.26 13.55
N THR A 252 -16.61 8.02 13.65
CA THR A 252 -15.23 7.54 13.45
C THR A 252 -14.87 6.44 14.45
N ILE A 253 -15.20 6.61 15.73
CA ILE A 253 -15.00 5.60 16.78
C ILE A 253 -15.73 4.31 16.41
N ASP A 254 -16.99 4.38 15.99
CA ASP A 254 -17.79 3.20 15.63
C ASP A 254 -17.21 2.46 14.43
N VAL A 255 -16.73 3.20 13.42
CA VAL A 255 -16.03 2.62 12.27
C VAL A 255 -14.77 1.88 12.72
N VAL A 256 -13.92 2.54 13.49
CA VAL A 256 -12.65 1.96 13.95
C VAL A 256 -12.90 0.78 14.89
N ASN A 257 -13.89 0.87 15.78
CA ASN A 257 -14.24 -0.21 16.69
C ASN A 257 -14.72 -1.45 15.93
N LYS A 258 -15.59 -1.26 14.93
CA LYS A 258 -16.10 -2.34 14.06
C LYS A 258 -15.00 -2.96 13.18
N THR A 259 -14.05 -2.16 12.71
CA THR A 259 -13.07 -2.59 11.68
C THR A 259 -11.71 -2.99 12.23
N MET A 260 -11.34 -2.50 13.42
CA MET A 260 -10.04 -2.69 14.06
C MET A 260 -10.12 -3.39 15.43
N GLY A 261 -11.32 -3.57 16.01
CA GLY A 261 -11.51 -4.32 17.25
C GLY A 261 -10.91 -3.65 18.49
N LEU A 262 -10.99 -2.32 18.58
CA LEU A 262 -10.39 -1.55 19.68
C LEU A 262 -11.15 -1.66 21.02
N ASN A 263 -12.32 -2.33 21.04
CA ASN A 263 -13.18 -2.53 22.21
C ASN A 263 -13.49 -1.23 22.99
N ILE A 264 -13.72 -0.13 22.24
CA ILE A 264 -14.08 1.17 22.83
C ILE A 264 -15.55 1.08 23.31
N PRO A 265 -15.86 1.43 24.58
CA PRO A 265 -17.22 1.37 25.09
C PRO A 265 -18.21 2.31 24.38
N ASP A 266 -19.46 1.89 24.21
CA ASP A 266 -20.50 2.65 23.48
C ASP A 266 -20.81 4.03 24.08
N HIS A 267 -20.61 4.20 25.39
CA HIS A 267 -20.83 5.48 26.08
C HIS A 267 -19.74 6.53 25.79
N VAL A 268 -18.67 6.16 25.08
CA VAL A 268 -17.65 7.09 24.58
C VAL A 268 -18.16 7.74 23.30
N GLY A 269 -18.61 8.98 23.39
CA GLY A 269 -19.11 9.77 22.26
C GLY A 269 -18.01 10.48 21.47
N CYS A 270 -16.81 10.64 22.05
CA CYS A 270 -15.67 11.27 21.39
C CYS A 270 -14.35 10.92 22.11
N MET A 271 -13.25 10.92 21.36
CA MET A 271 -11.91 10.71 21.89
C MET A 271 -10.96 11.80 21.39
N LEU A 272 -10.04 12.23 22.27
CA LEU A 272 -8.87 12.99 21.89
C LEU A 272 -7.63 12.09 21.97
N PHE A 273 -6.79 12.14 20.93
CA PHE A 273 -5.41 11.66 21.04
C PHE A 273 -4.50 12.86 21.25
N ILE A 274 -3.81 12.88 22.39
CA ILE A 274 -2.99 14.00 22.82
C ILE A 274 -1.54 13.52 22.87
N GLU A 275 -0.61 14.31 22.34
CA GLU A 275 0.82 14.04 22.47
C GLU A 275 1.54 15.31 22.93
N THR A 276 2.51 15.13 23.83
CA THR A 276 3.45 16.17 24.22
C THR A 276 4.86 15.59 24.25
N ASP A 277 5.83 16.41 23.85
CA ASP A 277 7.23 16.03 23.80
C ASP A 277 8.15 17.17 24.25
N GLY A 278 9.34 16.81 24.72
CA GLY A 278 10.35 17.76 25.20
C GLY A 278 11.13 17.24 26.40
N ASN A 279 11.53 18.15 27.28
CA ASN A 279 12.16 17.78 28.55
C ASN A 279 11.17 17.04 29.45
N ARG A 280 11.63 15.96 30.10
CA ARG A 280 10.78 15.08 30.90
C ARG A 280 9.95 15.81 31.96
N LYS A 281 10.55 16.77 32.70
CA LYS A 281 9.85 17.48 33.77
C LYS A 281 8.74 18.39 33.23
N ALA A 282 9.02 19.13 32.16
CA ALA A 282 8.04 19.99 31.51
C ALA A 282 6.85 19.20 30.92
N VAL A 283 7.14 18.03 30.36
CA VAL A 283 6.09 17.10 29.88
C VAL A 283 5.23 16.60 31.04
N GLN A 284 5.81 16.19 32.17
CA GLN A 284 5.07 15.75 33.35
C GLN A 284 4.16 16.85 33.92
N GLU A 285 4.67 18.08 34.02
CA GLU A 285 3.85 19.24 34.44
C GLU A 285 2.70 19.54 33.45
N SER A 286 2.94 19.34 32.15
CA SER A 286 1.91 19.50 31.12
C SER A 286 0.82 18.43 31.25
N ILE A 287 1.20 17.16 31.51
CA ILE A 287 0.26 16.05 31.76
C ILE A 287 -0.68 16.39 32.92
N GLU A 288 -0.15 16.89 34.04
CA GLU A 288 -0.97 17.26 35.20
C GLU A 288 -1.99 18.37 34.88
N LYS A 289 -1.57 19.38 34.12
CA LYS A 289 -2.45 20.48 33.70
C LYS A 289 -3.52 20.01 32.72
N ILE A 290 -3.14 19.18 31.74
CA ILE A 290 -4.08 18.59 30.76
C ILE A 290 -5.14 17.77 31.49
N ASN A 291 -4.74 16.91 32.43
CA ASN A 291 -5.68 16.10 33.22
C ASN A 291 -6.70 16.97 33.98
N LYS A 292 -6.26 18.09 34.58
CA LYS A 292 -7.17 19.04 35.25
C LYS A 292 -8.16 19.67 34.28
N ILE A 293 -7.72 20.04 33.08
CA ILE A 293 -8.61 20.62 32.04
C ILE A 293 -9.61 19.58 31.53
N CYS A 294 -9.18 18.35 31.26
CA CYS A 294 -10.08 17.25 30.87
C CYS A 294 -11.12 16.97 31.95
N GLN A 295 -10.72 16.95 33.23
CA GLN A 295 -11.64 16.80 34.37
C GLN A 295 -12.68 17.94 34.43
N GLY A 296 -12.24 19.19 34.25
CA GLY A 296 -13.13 20.35 34.20
C GLY A 296 -14.16 20.29 33.05
N ASN A 297 -13.84 19.56 31.98
CA ASN A 297 -14.70 19.35 30.82
C ASN A 297 -15.42 18.00 30.83
N ARG A 298 -15.69 17.41 32.01
CA ARG A 298 -16.54 16.22 32.17
C ARG A 298 -16.06 15.01 31.34
N HIS A 299 -14.74 14.83 31.22
CA HIS A 299 -14.19 13.63 30.60
C HIS A 299 -14.61 12.36 31.37
N ILE A 300 -14.62 11.22 30.69
CA ILE A 300 -14.83 9.89 31.26
C ILE A 300 -13.54 9.43 31.94
N GLU A 301 -12.44 9.44 31.18
CA GLU A 301 -11.11 9.04 31.64
C GLU A 301 -10.02 9.60 30.71
N THR A 302 -8.80 9.71 31.23
CA THR A 302 -7.58 9.98 30.44
C THR A 302 -6.55 8.90 30.75
N ARG A 303 -5.98 8.28 29.72
CA ARG A 303 -4.95 7.23 29.85
C ARG A 303 -3.66 7.67 29.15
N TRP A 304 -2.60 7.89 29.94
CA TRP A 304 -1.27 8.24 29.44
C TRP A 304 -0.38 7.01 29.30
N ASP A 305 0.52 7.04 28.33
CA ASP A 305 1.56 6.03 28.10
C ASP A 305 2.79 6.70 27.45
N ASP A 306 3.94 6.04 27.53
CA ASP A 306 5.21 6.50 26.96
C ASP A 306 5.98 5.37 26.23
N ASP A 307 5.37 4.19 26.08
CA ASP A 307 5.91 3.07 25.32
C ASP A 307 5.87 3.38 23.81
N PRO A 308 7.04 3.45 23.13
CA PRO A 308 7.09 3.70 21.69
C PRO A 308 6.30 2.70 20.85
N SER A 309 6.20 1.45 21.31
CA SER A 309 5.47 0.39 20.58
C SER A 309 3.95 0.59 20.62
N LYS A 310 3.41 1.08 21.75
CA LYS A 310 2.00 1.45 21.88
C LYS A 310 1.69 2.74 21.13
N ARG A 311 2.61 3.72 21.18
CA ARG A 311 2.54 4.95 20.39
C ARG A 311 2.38 4.66 18.89
N LEU A 312 3.23 3.78 18.35
CA LEU A 312 3.17 3.39 16.93
C LEU A 312 1.83 2.75 16.56
N LYS A 313 1.24 1.92 17.43
CA LYS A 313 -0.07 1.30 17.20
C LYS A 313 -1.20 2.33 17.18
N MET A 314 -1.21 3.28 18.14
CA MET A 314 -2.20 4.35 18.19
C MET A 314 -2.16 5.21 16.91
N TRP A 315 -0.97 5.63 16.49
CA TRP A 315 -0.82 6.44 15.28
C TRP A 315 -1.11 5.68 14.00
N ALA A 316 -0.73 4.39 13.91
CA ALA A 316 -1.10 3.54 12.78
C ALA A 316 -2.63 3.40 12.66
N ALA A 317 -3.35 3.31 13.79
CA ALA A 317 -4.81 3.32 13.79
C ALA A 317 -5.37 4.66 13.29
N ARG A 318 -4.88 5.79 13.82
CA ARG A 318 -5.30 7.14 13.39
C ARG A 318 -5.04 7.42 11.91
N GLN A 319 -3.88 7.05 11.39
CA GLN A 319 -3.52 7.20 9.97
C GLN A 319 -4.34 6.26 9.07
N GLY A 320 -4.73 5.09 9.59
CA GLY A 320 -5.56 4.11 8.88
C GLY A 320 -7.02 4.51 8.72
N ILE A 321 -7.53 5.49 9.49
CA ILE A 321 -8.95 5.88 9.53
C ILE A 321 -9.48 6.17 8.12
N ILE A 322 -8.84 7.08 7.39
CA ILE A 322 -9.29 7.58 6.06
C ILE A 322 -9.64 6.43 5.12
N ALA A 323 -8.72 5.47 4.95
CA ALA A 323 -8.95 4.34 4.06
C ALA A 323 -9.84 3.26 4.71
N SER A 324 -9.85 3.13 6.03
CA SER A 324 -10.73 2.18 6.73
C SER A 324 -12.23 2.52 6.61
N LEU A 325 -12.59 3.78 6.31
CA LEU A 325 -13.99 4.19 6.09
C LEU A 325 -14.66 3.40 4.95
N SER A 326 -13.91 2.96 3.94
CA SER A 326 -14.43 2.08 2.88
C SER A 326 -14.84 0.68 3.38
N LYS A 327 -14.48 0.29 4.61
CA LYS A 327 -14.88 -0.99 5.21
C LYS A 327 -16.25 -0.94 5.88
N VAL A 328 -16.80 0.26 6.12
CA VAL A 328 -18.10 0.43 6.81
C VAL A 328 -19.21 -0.24 6.02
N LYS A 329 -19.24 0.06 4.72
CA LYS A 329 -20.14 -0.51 3.73
C LYS A 329 -19.34 -0.74 2.45
N ARG A 330 -19.13 -2.02 2.09
CA ARG A 330 -18.46 -2.38 0.83
C ARG A 330 -19.24 -1.84 -0.37
N GLY A 331 -18.53 -1.33 -1.37
CA GLY A 331 -19.11 -0.57 -2.48
C GLY A 331 -19.22 0.94 -2.22
N SER A 332 -19.20 1.38 -0.95
CA SER A 332 -19.09 2.79 -0.61
C SER A 332 -17.64 3.15 -0.25
N ARG A 333 -17.28 4.41 -0.46
CA ARG A 333 -15.95 4.94 -0.14
C ARG A 333 -16.02 6.39 0.29
N LEU A 334 -14.92 6.85 0.87
CA LEU A 334 -14.65 8.27 1.04
C LEU A 334 -14.55 8.96 -0.33
N GLN A 335 -15.19 10.12 -0.45
CA GLN A 335 -15.09 11.00 -1.60
C GLN A 335 -14.26 12.22 -1.24
N SER A 336 -13.07 12.31 -1.83
CA SER A 336 -12.16 13.42 -1.59
C SER A 336 -12.42 14.53 -2.61
N ILE A 337 -12.93 15.64 -2.10
CA ILE A 337 -13.36 16.81 -2.89
C ILE A 337 -13.26 18.08 -2.05
N MET A 338 -14.05 18.19 -0.97
CA MET A 338 -14.11 19.30 -0.04
C MET A 338 -14.05 18.77 1.39
N ASP A 339 -12.90 18.26 1.78
CA ASP A 339 -12.70 17.41 2.96
C ASP A 339 -11.58 17.87 3.91
N ASP A 340 -11.20 19.15 3.86
CA ASP A 340 -10.05 19.68 4.60
C ASP A 340 -10.12 21.20 4.91
N PRO A 341 -11.22 21.73 5.47
CA PRO A 341 -11.27 23.11 5.93
C PRO A 341 -10.44 23.34 7.20
N GLY A 342 -9.70 24.45 7.23
CA GLY A 342 -9.09 24.98 8.45
C GLY A 342 -10.06 25.92 9.17
N ILE A 343 -10.31 25.68 10.44
CA ILE A 343 -11.25 26.44 11.29
C ILE A 343 -10.50 27.06 12.47
N PRO A 344 -10.76 28.33 12.85
CA PRO A 344 -10.18 28.90 14.05
C PRO A 344 -10.48 28.04 15.29
N ILE A 345 -9.47 27.80 16.14
CA ILE A 345 -9.56 26.85 17.26
C ILE A 345 -10.77 27.11 18.16
N THR A 346 -11.07 28.39 18.44
CA THR A 346 -12.21 28.81 19.27
C THR A 346 -13.58 28.53 18.64
N LYS A 347 -13.64 28.19 17.35
CA LYS A 347 -14.85 27.92 16.56
C LYS A 347 -15.06 26.45 16.23
N ILE A 348 -14.15 25.57 16.63
CA ILE A 348 -14.26 24.14 16.34
C ILE A 348 -15.57 23.51 16.88
N PRO A 349 -16.00 23.77 18.14
CA PRO A 349 -17.26 23.21 18.62
C PRO A 349 -18.47 23.64 17.78
N GLU A 350 -18.49 24.90 17.33
CA GLU A 350 -19.54 25.43 16.44
C GLU A 350 -19.50 24.71 15.09
N ALA A 351 -18.31 24.58 14.47
CA ALA A 351 -18.15 23.91 13.18
C ALA A 351 -18.64 22.46 13.20
N ILE A 352 -18.30 21.68 14.23
CA ILE A 352 -18.74 20.28 14.37
C ILE A 352 -20.28 20.16 14.41
N ILE A 353 -20.95 21.06 15.14
CA ILE A 353 -22.41 21.08 15.23
C ILE A 353 -23.03 21.40 13.86
N GLU A 354 -22.48 22.39 13.15
CA GLU A 354 -23.00 22.80 11.84
C GLU A 354 -22.75 21.74 10.76
N ILE A 355 -21.59 21.07 10.77
CA ILE A 355 -21.30 19.94 9.86
C ILE A 355 -22.33 18.81 10.05
N ARG A 356 -22.71 18.49 11.28
CA ARG A 356 -23.77 17.49 11.55
C ARG A 356 -25.11 17.92 10.97
N LYS A 357 -25.50 19.18 11.12
CA LYS A 357 -26.73 19.72 10.51
C LYS A 357 -26.69 19.64 8.99
N ILE A 358 -25.54 19.88 8.37
CA ILE A 358 -25.35 19.73 6.91
C ILE A 358 -25.53 18.26 6.50
N ALA A 359 -24.95 17.32 7.25
CA ALA A 359 -25.13 15.89 7.01
C ALA A 359 -26.61 15.47 7.06
N GLU A 360 -27.34 15.90 8.10
CA GLU A 360 -28.76 15.63 8.29
C GLU A 360 -29.63 16.27 7.19
N LYS A 361 -29.38 17.55 6.86
CA LYS A 361 -30.10 18.31 5.84
C LYS A 361 -30.05 17.64 4.46
N HIS A 362 -28.92 17.06 4.10
CA HIS A 362 -28.70 16.42 2.79
C HIS A 362 -28.84 14.89 2.81
N ASN A 363 -29.17 14.30 3.97
CA ASN A 363 -29.24 12.85 4.17
C ASN A 363 -27.96 12.12 3.73
N LEU A 364 -26.80 12.66 4.14
CA LEU A 364 -25.48 12.12 3.86
C LEU A 364 -24.79 11.61 5.13
N THR A 365 -23.93 10.61 4.98
CA THR A 365 -23.00 10.24 6.05
C THR A 365 -21.73 11.07 5.91
N ILE A 366 -21.48 11.94 6.90
CA ILE A 366 -20.25 12.70 7.04
C ILE A 366 -19.53 12.21 8.30
N SER A 367 -18.30 11.71 8.15
CA SER A 367 -17.41 11.41 9.28
C SER A 367 -16.52 12.63 9.51
N THR A 368 -16.35 13.04 10.76
CA THR A 368 -15.47 14.17 11.11
C THR A 368 -14.38 13.73 12.07
N PHE A 369 -13.13 13.88 11.63
CA PHE A 369 -11.92 13.69 12.42
C PHE A 369 -10.90 14.75 12.00
N GLY A 370 -9.80 14.92 12.73
CA GLY A 370 -8.74 15.81 12.27
C GLY A 370 -7.78 16.28 13.34
N HIS A 371 -6.84 17.11 12.88
CA HIS A 371 -5.82 17.77 13.67
C HIS A 371 -6.44 18.95 14.41
N ILE A 372 -7.28 18.67 15.41
CA ILE A 372 -8.01 19.71 16.15
C ILE A 372 -7.06 20.75 16.79
N GLY A 373 -5.82 20.34 17.06
CA GLY A 373 -4.75 21.17 17.57
C GLY A 373 -4.47 22.45 16.78
N ASP A 374 -4.41 22.35 15.46
CA ASP A 374 -4.11 23.48 14.56
C ASP A 374 -5.34 24.01 13.83
N GLY A 375 -6.52 23.49 14.18
CA GLY A 375 -7.80 23.92 13.60
C GLY A 375 -8.20 23.15 12.35
N ASN A 376 -7.46 22.12 11.93
CA ASN A 376 -7.83 21.34 10.75
C ASN A 376 -8.90 20.27 11.07
N LEU A 377 -10.02 20.31 10.33
CA LEU A 377 -11.08 19.30 10.37
C LEU A 377 -11.23 18.62 9.01
N HIS A 378 -11.51 17.32 9.02
CA HIS A 378 -11.82 16.53 7.82
C HIS A 378 -13.28 16.03 7.82
N PRO A 379 -14.25 16.85 7.38
CA PRO A 379 -15.61 16.40 7.14
C PRO A 379 -15.67 15.63 5.80
N VAL A 380 -15.53 14.31 5.88
CA VAL A 380 -15.44 13.46 4.68
C VAL A 380 -16.78 12.84 4.32
N PHE A 381 -17.16 12.94 3.04
CA PHE A 381 -18.37 12.29 2.53
C PHE A 381 -18.14 10.81 2.30
N MET A 382 -19.08 9.98 2.77
CA MET A 382 -19.13 8.55 2.44
C MET A 382 -20.30 8.25 1.51
N SER A 383 -20.02 7.74 0.31
CA SER A 383 -21.06 7.42 -0.67
C SER A 383 -20.70 6.23 -1.56
N ASP A 384 -21.71 5.64 -2.19
CA ASP A 384 -21.54 4.69 -3.29
C ASP A 384 -21.30 5.47 -4.59
N PRO A 385 -20.15 5.28 -5.28
CA PRO A 385 -19.85 5.99 -6.51
C PRO A 385 -20.87 5.78 -7.64
N ARG A 386 -21.70 4.73 -7.56
CA ARG A 386 -22.75 4.42 -8.54
C ARG A 386 -24.07 5.16 -8.27
N ASN A 387 -24.20 5.84 -7.14
CA ASN A 387 -25.45 6.49 -6.74
C ASN A 387 -25.47 7.97 -7.14
N LYS A 388 -26.19 8.28 -8.24
CA LYS A 388 -26.36 9.66 -8.74
C LYS A 388 -26.99 10.61 -7.71
N GLN A 389 -28.00 10.18 -6.96
CA GLN A 389 -28.68 11.02 -5.98
C GLN A 389 -27.75 11.46 -4.84
N GLN A 390 -26.86 10.55 -4.41
CA GLN A 390 -25.83 10.89 -3.42
C GLN A 390 -24.83 11.91 -3.98
N TRP A 391 -24.44 11.83 -5.25
CA TRP A 391 -23.58 12.83 -5.87
C TRP A 391 -24.23 14.22 -6.00
N ASP A 392 -25.52 14.27 -6.31
CA ASP A 392 -26.27 15.53 -6.35
C ASP A 392 -26.37 16.16 -4.95
N ALA A 393 -26.57 15.34 -3.91
CA ALA A 393 -26.56 15.79 -2.51
C ALA A 393 -25.16 16.26 -2.07
N ILE A 394 -24.09 15.53 -2.40
CA ILE A 394 -22.70 15.90 -2.09
C ILE A 394 -22.36 17.26 -2.69
N ARG A 395 -22.81 17.56 -3.91
CA ARG A 395 -22.57 18.86 -4.55
C ARG A 395 -23.15 20.01 -3.72
N LYS A 396 -24.39 19.86 -3.25
CA LYS A 396 -25.07 20.86 -2.41
C LYS A 396 -24.42 20.98 -1.03
N ALA A 397 -24.09 19.85 -0.41
CA ALA A 397 -23.43 19.81 0.89
C ALA A 397 -22.02 20.42 0.84
N SER A 398 -21.27 20.22 -0.24
CA SER A 398 -19.96 20.83 -0.45
C SER A 398 -20.05 22.35 -0.47
N LYS A 399 -21.09 22.91 -1.10
CA LYS A 399 -21.35 24.37 -1.07
C LYS A 399 -21.67 24.87 0.34
N ASP A 400 -22.53 24.16 1.07
CA ASP A 400 -22.85 24.51 2.46
C ASP A 400 -21.60 24.47 3.36
N LEU A 401 -20.66 23.52 3.13
CA LEU A 401 -19.39 23.46 3.85
C LEU A 401 -18.45 24.64 3.51
N ILE A 402 -18.39 25.06 2.25
CA ILE A 402 -17.65 26.26 1.83
C ILE A 402 -18.20 27.49 2.54
N ASP A 403 -19.52 27.69 2.49
CA ASP A 403 -20.19 28.84 3.11
C ASP A 403 -19.99 28.85 4.63
N LEU A 404 -20.06 27.68 5.29
CA LEU A 404 -19.74 27.52 6.70
C LEU A 404 -18.29 27.93 7.01
N THR A 405 -17.34 27.42 6.22
CA THR A 405 -15.91 27.67 6.43
C THR A 405 -15.59 29.17 6.34
N LEU A 406 -16.07 29.84 5.30
CA LEU A 406 -15.86 31.27 5.10
C LEU A 406 -16.57 32.10 6.19
N ARG A 407 -17.80 31.72 6.58
CA ARG A 407 -18.54 32.38 7.68
C ARG A 407 -17.79 32.32 9.00
N LEU A 408 -17.08 31.22 9.26
CA LEU A 408 -16.26 31.04 10.46
C LEU A 408 -14.86 31.66 10.33
N LYS A 409 -14.56 32.37 9.23
CA LYS A 409 -13.25 32.92 8.91
C LYS A 409 -12.15 31.85 8.85
N GLY A 410 -12.51 30.67 8.36
CA GLY A 410 -11.59 29.57 8.07
C GLY A 410 -10.95 29.68 6.69
N THR A 411 -10.20 28.64 6.32
CA THR A 411 -9.64 28.42 4.98
C THR A 411 -10.25 27.17 4.35
N LEU A 412 -10.47 27.18 3.04
CA LEU A 412 -11.01 26.04 2.30
C LEU A 412 -10.02 24.86 2.19
N THR A 413 -8.74 25.11 2.48
CA THR A 413 -7.72 24.08 2.48
C THR A 413 -6.68 24.31 3.57
N ALA A 414 -6.68 23.46 4.58
CA ALA A 414 -5.66 23.49 5.62
C ALA A 414 -4.33 22.88 5.14
N GLU A 415 -4.38 21.75 4.41
CA GLU A 415 -3.18 20.99 4.05
C GLU A 415 -3.18 20.32 2.66
N HIS A 416 -4.33 19.94 2.10
CA HIS A 416 -4.38 19.16 0.86
C HIS A 416 -3.97 19.94 -0.40
N GLY A 417 -4.07 21.27 -0.33
CA GLY A 417 -3.93 22.18 -1.47
C GLY A 417 -5.26 22.48 -2.16
N THR A 418 -5.19 23.29 -3.22
CA THR A 418 -6.35 23.70 -4.03
C THR A 418 -6.63 22.70 -5.15
N GLY A 419 -5.60 22.29 -5.88
CA GLY A 419 -5.70 21.38 -7.03
C GLY A 419 -6.81 21.74 -8.01
N MET A 420 -7.46 20.73 -8.58
CA MET A 420 -8.68 20.85 -9.38
C MET A 420 -9.92 21.03 -8.48
N ALA A 421 -10.01 20.28 -7.38
CA ALA A 421 -11.22 20.15 -6.58
C ALA A 421 -11.72 21.48 -5.97
N LYS A 422 -10.80 22.37 -5.59
CA LYS A 422 -11.14 23.67 -4.96
C LYS A 422 -10.94 24.86 -5.89
N SER A 423 -10.39 24.65 -7.09
CA SER A 423 -10.17 25.71 -8.10
C SER A 423 -11.42 26.56 -8.38
N PRO A 424 -12.62 25.97 -8.56
CA PRO A 424 -13.84 26.76 -8.83
C PRO A 424 -14.22 27.77 -7.73
N TYR A 425 -13.76 27.55 -6.50
CA TYR A 425 -14.21 28.31 -5.33
C TYR A 425 -13.12 29.11 -4.63
N ILE A 426 -11.84 28.89 -4.97
CA ILE A 426 -10.73 29.54 -4.26
C ILE A 426 -10.78 31.07 -4.32
N LYS A 427 -11.37 31.64 -5.39
CA LYS A 427 -11.61 33.09 -5.50
C LYS A 427 -12.49 33.65 -4.38
N MET A 428 -13.42 32.84 -3.83
CA MET A 428 -14.27 33.25 -2.71
C MET A 428 -13.47 33.51 -1.44
N GLU A 429 -12.37 32.78 -1.23
CA GLU A 429 -11.45 33.00 -0.11
C GLU A 429 -10.43 34.10 -0.41
N LEU A 430 -9.78 34.05 -1.58
CA LEU A 430 -8.62 34.89 -1.90
C LEU A 430 -8.99 36.30 -2.40
N GLY A 431 -10.17 36.48 -3.00
CA GLY A 431 -10.57 37.75 -3.62
C GLY A 431 -9.55 38.26 -4.64
N GLU A 432 -9.21 39.55 -4.55
CA GLU A 432 -8.21 40.21 -5.41
C GLU A 432 -6.79 39.62 -5.29
N THR A 433 -6.48 38.91 -4.19
CA THR A 433 -5.18 38.25 -4.02
C THR A 433 -4.93 37.23 -5.13
N LEU A 434 -5.97 36.55 -5.62
CA LEU A 434 -5.87 35.61 -6.72
C LEU A 434 -5.38 36.28 -8.01
N GLU A 435 -5.78 37.54 -8.26
CA GLU A 435 -5.36 38.28 -9.45
C GLU A 435 -3.87 38.63 -9.39
N VAL A 436 -3.33 38.91 -8.20
CA VAL A 436 -1.88 39.06 -7.99
C VAL A 436 -1.15 37.73 -8.23
N MET A 437 -1.69 36.62 -7.73
CA MET A 437 -1.10 35.30 -7.98
C MET A 437 -1.08 34.96 -9.48
N LYS A 438 -2.14 35.31 -10.24
CA LYS A 438 -2.17 35.18 -11.70
C LYS A 438 -1.08 36.01 -12.38
N GLN A 439 -0.79 37.22 -11.90
CA GLN A 439 0.31 38.03 -12.42
C GLN A 439 1.68 37.36 -12.20
N ILE A 440 1.90 36.78 -11.02
CA ILE A 440 3.13 36.02 -10.72
C ILE A 440 3.24 34.79 -11.63
N LYS A 441 2.17 34.00 -11.74
CA LYS A 441 2.08 32.85 -12.63
C LYS A 441 2.43 33.24 -14.06
N LYS A 442 1.82 34.30 -14.59
CA LYS A 442 2.09 34.81 -15.94
C LYS A 442 3.53 35.28 -16.14
N ALA A 443 4.16 35.85 -15.09
CA ALA A 443 5.55 36.29 -15.16
C ALA A 443 6.55 35.12 -15.22
N LEU A 444 6.29 34.05 -14.47
CA LEU A 444 7.17 32.88 -14.40
C LEU A 444 6.86 31.81 -15.46
N ASP A 445 5.63 31.77 -15.95
CA ASP A 445 5.16 30.84 -16.97
C ASP A 445 4.21 31.55 -17.96
N PRO A 446 4.76 32.34 -18.90
CA PRO A 446 3.96 33.17 -19.81
C PRO A 446 3.14 32.36 -20.83
N ASN A 447 3.49 31.08 -21.06
CA ASN A 447 2.76 30.19 -21.97
C ASN A 447 1.78 29.26 -21.23
N ASP A 448 1.66 29.39 -19.92
CA ASP A 448 0.78 28.59 -19.06
C ASP A 448 0.95 27.06 -19.25
N ILE A 449 2.20 26.62 -19.39
CA ILE A 449 2.51 25.20 -19.59
C ILE A 449 2.65 24.44 -18.27
N LEU A 450 3.00 25.09 -17.16
CA LEU A 450 3.26 24.45 -15.87
C LEU A 450 1.97 24.18 -15.11
N ASN A 451 1.62 22.90 -15.06
CA ASN A 451 0.49 22.34 -14.32
C ASN A 451 -0.86 23.07 -14.50
N PRO A 452 -1.30 23.40 -15.73
CA PRO A 452 -2.52 24.16 -15.97
C PRO A 452 -3.78 23.41 -15.49
N GLY A 453 -4.88 24.16 -15.34
CA GLY A 453 -6.18 23.67 -14.88
C GLY A 453 -6.34 23.56 -13.38
N LYS A 454 -5.58 24.36 -12.61
CA LYS A 454 -5.45 24.22 -11.15
C LYS A 454 -5.31 25.59 -10.48
N MET A 455 -5.46 25.62 -9.15
CA MET A 455 -5.30 26.81 -8.30
C MET A 455 -6.21 28.01 -8.64
N GLY A 456 -7.19 27.84 -9.54
CA GLY A 456 -8.04 28.94 -10.03
C GLY A 456 -7.32 29.99 -10.88
N PHE A 457 -6.16 29.67 -11.49
CA PHE A 457 -5.44 30.60 -12.36
C PHE A 457 -6.07 30.74 -13.75
N ASP A 458 -6.69 29.67 -14.23
CA ASP A 458 -7.47 29.63 -15.45
C ASP A 458 -8.92 29.26 -15.14
N ASP A 459 -9.87 29.69 -15.98
CA ASP A 459 -11.29 29.34 -15.85
C ASP A 459 -11.59 27.94 -16.39
N SER A 460 -10.60 27.05 -16.36
CA SER A 460 -10.66 25.79 -17.08
C SER A 460 -11.23 24.63 -16.26
N VAL A 461 -11.38 24.82 -14.95
CA VAL A 461 -12.16 23.97 -14.04
C VAL A 461 -13.30 24.82 -13.46
N LYS A 462 -14.53 24.53 -13.87
CA LYS A 462 -15.71 25.36 -13.56
C LYS A 462 -16.67 24.73 -12.55
N ASP A 463 -16.58 23.42 -12.36
CA ASP A 463 -17.41 22.65 -11.43
C ASP A 463 -16.53 21.66 -10.68
N ILE A 464 -16.93 21.31 -9.45
CA ILE A 464 -16.21 20.34 -8.61
C ILE A 464 -16.19 18.92 -9.17
N TYR A 465 -17.02 18.62 -10.16
CA TYR A 465 -17.05 17.38 -10.91
C TYR A 465 -16.53 17.55 -12.35
N GLU A 466 -15.79 18.63 -12.65
CA GLU A 466 -15.04 18.68 -13.91
C GLU A 466 -14.11 17.46 -13.98
N ASN A 467 -14.04 16.80 -15.14
CA ASN A 467 -13.25 15.57 -15.30
C ASN A 467 -13.60 14.47 -14.28
N PHE A 468 -14.90 14.27 -14.00
CA PHE A 468 -15.36 13.33 -12.98
C PHE A 468 -15.14 11.87 -13.36
N ALA A 469 -14.35 11.18 -12.53
CA ALA A 469 -13.92 9.83 -12.82
C ALA A 469 -15.03 8.79 -12.77
N PHE A 470 -16.14 9.06 -12.05
CA PHE A 470 -17.24 8.11 -11.87
C PHE A 470 -18.42 8.37 -12.81
N GLN A 471 -18.29 9.31 -13.75
CA GLN A 471 -19.33 9.65 -14.72
C GLN A 471 -19.93 8.41 -15.43
N PRO A 472 -19.13 7.42 -15.90
CA PRO A 472 -19.68 6.24 -16.57
C PRO A 472 -20.63 5.44 -15.68
N LEU A 473 -20.39 5.40 -14.36
CA LEU A 473 -21.21 4.63 -13.41
C LEU A 473 -22.61 5.22 -13.23
N ILE A 474 -22.76 6.54 -13.40
CA ILE A 474 -24.02 7.24 -13.14
C ILE A 474 -24.81 7.53 -14.42
N GLU A 475 -24.13 7.79 -15.53
CA GLU A 475 -24.78 8.12 -16.81
C GLU A 475 -25.05 6.90 -17.67
N ARG A 476 -24.15 5.90 -17.60
CA ARG A 476 -24.17 4.73 -18.49
C ARG A 476 -24.08 3.41 -17.71
N PRO A 477 -24.89 3.20 -16.64
CA PRO A 477 -24.81 1.98 -15.83
C PRO A 477 -25.11 0.70 -16.62
N ALA A 478 -25.88 0.80 -17.72
CA ALA A 478 -26.19 -0.33 -18.58
C ALA A 478 -25.01 -0.81 -19.45
N GLU A 479 -23.98 0.02 -19.65
CA GLU A 479 -22.78 -0.33 -20.43
C GLU A 479 -21.74 -1.08 -19.58
N MET A 480 -21.94 -1.16 -18.26
CA MET A 480 -21.02 -1.72 -17.30
C MET A 480 -20.83 -3.24 -17.49
N LYS A 481 -19.57 -3.68 -17.56
CA LYS A 481 -19.15 -5.08 -17.64
C LYS A 481 -18.83 -5.61 -16.23
N SER A 482 -19.86 -5.83 -15.43
CA SER A 482 -19.75 -6.27 -14.02
C SER A 482 -18.85 -7.50 -13.84
N PHE A 483 -18.03 -7.53 -12.78
CA PHE A 483 -17.31 -8.73 -12.33
C PHE A 483 -18.12 -9.54 -11.29
N GLY A 484 -19.38 -9.20 -11.10
CA GLY A 484 -20.19 -9.63 -9.96
C GLY A 484 -20.15 -8.61 -8.82
N GLU A 485 -21.27 -8.48 -8.10
CA GLU A 485 -21.49 -7.41 -7.12
C GLU A 485 -20.37 -7.32 -6.06
N SER A 486 -19.90 -8.47 -5.56
CA SER A 486 -18.83 -8.53 -4.54
C SER A 486 -17.52 -7.89 -5.03
N LEU A 487 -17.09 -8.22 -6.25
CA LEU A 487 -15.84 -7.69 -6.81
C LEU A 487 -15.99 -6.24 -7.28
N ASP A 488 -17.13 -5.88 -7.86
CA ASP A 488 -17.43 -4.49 -8.20
C ASP A 488 -17.37 -3.61 -6.94
N ASN A 489 -17.89 -4.10 -5.81
CA ASN A 489 -17.82 -3.43 -4.52
C ASN A 489 -16.37 -3.28 -4.00
N GLU A 490 -15.49 -4.25 -4.25
CA GLU A 490 -14.06 -4.15 -3.91
C GLU A 490 -13.31 -3.14 -4.80
N ILE A 491 -13.65 -3.07 -6.09
CA ILE A 491 -13.12 -2.05 -7.00
C ILE A 491 -13.53 -0.65 -6.52
N MET A 492 -14.81 -0.47 -6.15
CA MET A 492 -15.31 0.81 -5.63
C MET A 492 -14.73 1.18 -4.25
N ALA A 493 -14.39 0.20 -3.42
CA ALA A 493 -13.80 0.47 -2.09
C ALA A 493 -12.40 1.09 -2.18
N CYS A 494 -11.69 0.94 -3.30
CA CYS A 494 -10.37 1.52 -3.50
C CYS A 494 -10.44 3.05 -3.64
N ILE A 495 -9.78 3.77 -2.73
CA ILE A 495 -9.69 5.25 -2.76
C ILE A 495 -8.45 5.79 -3.48
N MET A 496 -7.70 4.94 -4.18
CA MET A 496 -6.50 5.33 -4.97
C MET A 496 -5.34 5.97 -4.17
N CYS A 497 -5.31 5.79 -2.84
CA CYS A 497 -4.27 6.32 -1.93
C CYS A 497 -2.84 5.81 -2.19
N GLY A 498 -2.69 4.63 -2.80
CA GLY A 498 -1.38 4.11 -3.20
C GLY A 498 -0.58 3.34 -2.14
N PHE A 499 -1.07 3.15 -0.90
CA PHE A 499 -0.35 2.38 0.15
C PHE A 499 0.10 0.98 -0.30
N CYS A 500 -0.69 0.36 -1.17
CA CYS A 500 -0.38 -0.93 -1.77
C CYS A 500 0.94 -0.93 -2.60
N ARG A 501 1.45 0.22 -3.05
CA ARG A 501 2.72 0.35 -3.78
C ARG A 501 3.92 -0.01 -2.92
N ASN A 502 3.94 0.42 -1.65
CA ASN A 502 5.02 0.10 -0.71
C ASN A 502 5.11 -1.43 -0.42
N GLY A 503 3.97 -2.12 -0.53
CA GLY A 503 3.90 -3.57 -0.42
C GLY A 503 4.20 -4.33 -1.72
N CYS A 504 4.07 -3.71 -2.89
CA CYS A 504 4.04 -4.43 -4.16
C CYS A 504 5.46 -4.78 -4.65
N PRO A 505 5.81 -6.08 -4.77
CA PRO A 505 7.16 -6.47 -5.17
C PRO A 505 7.47 -6.06 -6.62
N THR A 506 6.49 -6.14 -7.53
CA THR A 506 6.69 -5.80 -8.95
C THR A 506 6.84 -4.29 -9.17
N TYR A 507 6.23 -3.47 -8.31
CA TYR A 507 6.48 -2.03 -8.29
C TYR A 507 7.90 -1.71 -7.86
N GLY A 508 8.42 -2.43 -6.85
CA GLY A 508 9.81 -2.29 -6.38
C GLY A 508 10.88 -2.64 -7.44
N GLU A 509 10.51 -3.32 -8.52
CA GLU A 509 11.39 -3.57 -9.67
C GLU A 509 11.18 -2.59 -10.83
N THR A 510 9.93 -2.19 -11.11
CA THR A 510 9.60 -1.48 -12.35
C THR A 510 9.39 0.02 -12.15
N SER A 511 8.93 0.43 -10.97
CA SER A 511 8.42 1.78 -10.70
C SER A 511 7.32 2.24 -11.68
N LEU A 512 6.60 1.29 -12.30
CA LEU A 512 5.48 1.58 -13.22
C LEU A 512 4.14 1.41 -12.51
N GLU A 513 3.19 2.30 -12.81
CA GLU A 513 1.91 2.31 -12.13
C GLU A 513 1.06 1.12 -12.58
N SER A 514 1.08 0.79 -13.87
CA SER A 514 0.34 -0.36 -14.43
C SER A 514 0.81 -1.73 -13.91
N ILE A 515 2.03 -1.79 -13.35
CA ILE A 515 2.66 -3.00 -12.82
C ILE A 515 2.59 -3.02 -11.28
N ASN A 516 1.63 -2.32 -10.68
CA ASN A 516 1.41 -2.36 -9.24
C ASN A 516 -0.06 -2.63 -8.88
N ALA A 517 -0.34 -2.75 -7.58
CA ALA A 517 -1.67 -3.07 -7.08
C ALA A 517 -2.72 -1.96 -7.36
N ARG A 518 -2.38 -0.67 -7.16
CA ARG A 518 -3.29 0.45 -7.45
C ARG A 518 -3.58 0.53 -8.94
N GLY A 519 -2.55 0.51 -9.79
CA GLY A 519 -2.74 0.57 -11.24
C GLY A 519 -3.61 -0.56 -11.76
N ARG A 520 -3.44 -1.79 -11.26
CA ARG A 520 -4.30 -2.92 -11.66
C ARG A 520 -5.76 -2.77 -11.20
N VAL A 521 -6.02 -2.11 -10.07
CA VAL A 521 -7.40 -1.76 -9.68
C VAL A 521 -7.98 -0.69 -10.61
N ILE A 522 -7.17 0.29 -11.05
CA ILE A 522 -7.59 1.26 -12.09
C ILE A 522 -7.89 0.56 -13.42
N LEU A 523 -7.07 -0.41 -13.83
CA LEU A 523 -7.32 -1.20 -15.04
C LEU A 523 -8.58 -2.05 -14.92
N ALA A 524 -8.81 -2.68 -13.77
CA ALA A 524 -10.04 -3.41 -13.49
C ALA A 524 -11.27 -2.48 -13.51
N TYR A 525 -11.15 -1.25 -12.99
CA TYR A 525 -12.19 -0.23 -13.10
C TYR A 525 -12.49 0.13 -14.57
N HIS A 526 -11.47 0.22 -15.43
CA HIS A 526 -11.67 0.50 -16.85
C HIS A 526 -12.20 -0.70 -17.65
N LEU A 527 -11.87 -1.94 -17.26
CA LEU A 527 -12.56 -3.15 -17.75
C LEU A 527 -14.03 -3.15 -17.32
N LEU A 528 -14.31 -2.81 -16.07
CA LEU A 528 -15.65 -2.72 -15.51
C LEU A 528 -16.48 -1.69 -16.28
N THR A 529 -15.95 -0.50 -16.55
CA THR A 529 -16.63 0.58 -17.30
C THR A 529 -16.70 0.38 -18.81
N GLY A 530 -16.12 -0.70 -19.35
CA GLY A 530 -16.05 -0.93 -20.80
C GLY A 530 -15.14 0.05 -21.55
N ARG A 531 -14.32 0.83 -20.85
CA ARG A 531 -13.33 1.72 -21.47
C ARG A 531 -12.10 0.96 -21.97
N LEU A 532 -11.78 -0.15 -21.32
CA LEU A 532 -10.80 -1.12 -21.79
C LEU A 532 -11.52 -2.41 -22.15
N GLU A 533 -11.10 -3.01 -23.25
CA GLU A 533 -11.45 -4.38 -23.62
C GLU A 533 -10.28 -5.32 -23.30
N PRO A 534 -10.53 -6.62 -23.09
CA PRO A 534 -9.48 -7.63 -23.02
C PRO A 534 -8.51 -7.52 -24.20
N SER A 535 -7.21 -7.48 -23.90
CA SER A 535 -6.15 -7.42 -24.91
C SER A 535 -4.89 -8.11 -24.41
N LYS A 536 -3.96 -8.37 -25.34
CA LYS A 536 -2.65 -8.95 -25.01
C LYS A 536 -1.88 -8.04 -24.05
N GLU A 537 -1.79 -6.75 -24.36
CA GLU A 537 -1.08 -5.75 -23.56
C GLU A 537 -1.65 -5.63 -22.15
N LEU A 538 -2.97 -5.76 -22.02
CA LEU A 538 -3.64 -5.78 -20.72
C LEU A 538 -3.29 -7.04 -19.93
N ALA A 539 -3.28 -8.20 -20.59
CA ALA A 539 -2.83 -9.44 -19.97
C ALA A 539 -1.40 -9.30 -19.43
N GLU A 540 -0.48 -8.65 -20.14
CA GLU A 540 0.90 -8.45 -19.66
C GLU A 540 0.95 -7.75 -18.29
N ARG A 541 0.05 -6.80 -18.03
CA ARG A 541 0.00 -6.10 -16.74
C ARG A 541 -0.54 -6.97 -15.61
N PHE A 542 -1.58 -7.75 -15.89
CA PHE A 542 -2.21 -8.63 -14.90
C PHE A 542 -1.35 -9.86 -14.57
N TYR A 543 -0.69 -10.48 -15.56
CA TYR A 543 0.13 -11.69 -15.35
C TYR A 543 1.48 -11.44 -14.66
N GLN A 544 1.92 -10.17 -14.58
CA GLN A 544 3.05 -9.80 -13.73
C GLN A 544 2.71 -9.75 -12.22
N CYS A 545 1.45 -9.88 -11.83
CA CYS A 545 1.08 -9.94 -10.42
C CYS A 545 1.47 -11.29 -9.80
N THR A 546 2.13 -11.29 -8.65
CA THR A 546 2.46 -12.51 -7.90
C THR A 546 1.30 -13.05 -7.06
N MET A 547 0.16 -12.34 -7.01
CA MET A 547 -1.00 -12.65 -6.15
C MET A 547 -0.63 -12.92 -4.67
N CYS A 548 0.48 -12.31 -4.22
CA CYS A 548 1.05 -12.61 -2.92
C CYS A 548 0.31 -11.99 -1.72
N HIS A 549 -0.78 -11.23 -1.94
CA HIS A 549 -1.55 -10.51 -0.91
C HIS A 549 -0.82 -9.45 -0.08
N ASN A 550 0.42 -9.09 -0.42
CA ASN A 550 1.14 -8.08 0.35
C ASN A 550 0.48 -6.69 0.23
N CYS A 551 -0.19 -6.42 -0.89
CA CYS A 551 -1.01 -5.23 -1.10
C CYS A 551 -2.21 -5.18 -0.14
N ASN A 552 -2.88 -6.30 0.14
CA ASN A 552 -3.95 -6.38 1.13
C ASN A 552 -3.42 -6.08 2.55
N ALA A 553 -2.26 -6.64 2.91
CA ALA A 553 -1.67 -6.47 4.24
C ALA A 553 -1.31 -5.01 4.57
N VAL A 554 -0.98 -4.20 3.55
CA VAL A 554 -0.68 -2.77 3.71
C VAL A 554 -1.85 -1.86 3.30
N CYS A 555 -2.96 -2.40 2.81
CA CYS A 555 -4.12 -1.62 2.39
C CYS A 555 -4.99 -1.29 3.62
N PRO A 556 -5.11 -0.02 4.03
CA PRO A 556 -5.91 0.29 5.20
C PRO A 556 -7.41 0.05 4.96
N ALA A 557 -7.86 0.15 3.70
CA ALA A 557 -9.21 -0.22 3.26
C ALA A 557 -9.44 -1.74 3.19
N GLY A 558 -8.38 -2.54 3.20
CA GLY A 558 -8.48 -4.00 3.04
C GLY A 558 -9.16 -4.40 1.72
N VAL A 559 -8.81 -3.72 0.63
CA VAL A 559 -9.26 -4.06 -0.73
C VAL A 559 -8.66 -5.41 -1.11
N LYS A 560 -9.49 -6.32 -1.62
CA LYS A 560 -9.08 -7.65 -2.05
C LYS A 560 -8.49 -7.65 -3.46
N VAL A 561 -7.29 -7.08 -3.58
CA VAL A 561 -6.66 -6.87 -4.90
C VAL A 561 -6.42 -8.18 -5.64
N ALA A 562 -6.00 -9.27 -4.99
CA ALA A 562 -5.74 -10.51 -5.72
C ALA A 562 -7.01 -11.16 -6.28
N ASP A 563 -8.17 -11.00 -5.62
CA ASP A 563 -9.46 -11.47 -6.12
C ASP A 563 -9.84 -10.66 -7.38
N ILE A 564 -9.64 -9.34 -7.36
CA ILE A 564 -9.79 -8.49 -8.54
C ILE A 564 -8.85 -8.94 -9.68
N ILE A 565 -7.58 -9.27 -9.36
CA ILE A 565 -6.63 -9.77 -10.37
C ILE A 565 -7.07 -11.12 -10.93
N GLN A 566 -7.52 -12.05 -10.08
CA GLN A 566 -7.93 -13.37 -10.52
C GLN A 566 -9.12 -13.28 -11.47
N SER A 567 -10.15 -12.50 -11.12
CA SER A 567 -11.33 -12.33 -11.97
C SER A 567 -11.02 -11.58 -13.28
N ALA A 568 -10.12 -10.59 -13.23
CA ALA A 568 -9.62 -9.96 -14.44
C ALA A 568 -8.85 -10.94 -15.34
N ARG A 569 -8.07 -11.86 -14.76
CA ARG A 569 -7.42 -12.95 -15.50
C ARG A 569 -8.44 -13.90 -16.10
N THR A 570 -9.46 -14.33 -15.35
CA THR A 570 -10.55 -15.17 -15.91
C THR A 570 -11.15 -14.53 -17.16
N ARG A 571 -11.53 -13.25 -17.09
CA ARG A 571 -12.08 -12.52 -18.23
C ARG A 571 -11.11 -12.44 -19.42
N LEU A 572 -9.80 -12.29 -19.16
CA LEU A 572 -8.78 -12.32 -20.21
C LEU A 572 -8.67 -13.71 -20.85
N VAL A 573 -8.77 -14.78 -20.06
CA VAL A 573 -8.75 -16.17 -20.56
C VAL A 573 -9.97 -16.44 -21.43
N GLU A 574 -11.17 -16.07 -20.97
CA GLU A 574 -12.43 -16.20 -21.73
C GLU A 574 -12.36 -15.47 -23.08
N ALA A 575 -11.67 -14.33 -23.12
CA ALA A 575 -11.43 -13.56 -24.33
C ALA A 575 -10.24 -14.05 -25.19
N GLY A 576 -9.57 -15.14 -24.81
CA GLY A 576 -8.48 -15.76 -25.58
C GLY A 576 -7.08 -15.17 -25.34
N TYR A 577 -6.88 -14.41 -24.27
CA TYR A 577 -5.62 -13.72 -23.94
C TYR A 577 -4.79 -14.38 -22.83
N LEU A 578 -4.99 -15.68 -22.57
CA LEU A 578 -4.07 -16.44 -21.70
C LEU A 578 -2.66 -16.43 -22.31
N PRO A 579 -1.60 -16.01 -21.60
CA PRO A 579 -0.24 -16.03 -22.15
C PRO A 579 0.19 -17.44 -22.59
N SER A 580 0.91 -17.54 -23.71
CA SER A 580 1.31 -18.82 -24.31
C SER A 580 2.03 -19.76 -23.34
N ILE A 581 2.92 -19.22 -22.51
CA ILE A 581 3.61 -20.03 -21.49
C ILE A 581 2.62 -20.66 -20.51
N HIS A 582 1.55 -19.95 -20.13
CA HIS A 582 0.51 -20.48 -19.24
C HIS A 582 -0.44 -21.43 -19.95
N GLN A 583 -0.73 -21.21 -21.25
CA GLN A 583 -1.46 -22.18 -22.06
C GLN A 583 -0.78 -23.55 -22.03
N HIS A 584 0.55 -23.60 -22.23
CA HIS A 584 1.30 -24.85 -22.14
C HIS A 584 1.23 -25.50 -20.74
N LEU A 585 1.28 -24.71 -19.66
CA LEU A 585 1.16 -25.25 -18.30
C LEU A 585 -0.23 -25.88 -18.08
N VAL A 586 -1.29 -25.20 -18.51
CA VAL A 586 -2.68 -25.67 -18.36
C VAL A 586 -2.91 -26.91 -19.22
N GLN A 587 -2.51 -26.89 -20.49
CA GLN A 587 -2.62 -28.06 -21.37
C GLN A 587 -1.86 -29.27 -20.80
N SER A 588 -0.67 -29.05 -20.24
CA SER A 588 0.07 -30.12 -19.58
C SER A 588 -0.66 -30.68 -18.36
N ILE A 589 -1.38 -29.84 -17.60
CA ILE A 589 -2.20 -30.32 -16.49
C ILE A 589 -3.31 -31.24 -17.04
N GLU A 590 -4.02 -30.80 -18.07
CA GLU A 590 -5.11 -31.57 -18.69
C GLU A 590 -4.63 -32.94 -19.20
N GLU A 591 -3.51 -32.95 -19.93
CA GLU A 591 -2.97 -34.15 -20.60
C GLU A 591 -2.20 -35.08 -19.66
N ARG A 592 -1.41 -34.53 -18.72
CA ARG A 592 -0.41 -35.30 -17.93
C ARG A 592 -0.61 -35.18 -16.42
N GLY A 593 -1.63 -34.45 -15.97
CA GLY A 593 -1.90 -34.26 -14.54
C GLY A 593 -0.84 -33.47 -13.78
N ASN A 594 0.04 -32.75 -14.49
CA ASN A 594 1.06 -31.89 -13.89
C ASN A 594 1.41 -30.72 -14.83
N PRO A 595 1.85 -29.56 -14.30
CA PRO A 595 2.12 -28.39 -15.13
C PRO A 595 3.49 -28.40 -15.85
N PHE A 596 4.32 -29.42 -15.66
CA PHE A 596 5.72 -29.40 -16.12
C PHE A 596 5.98 -30.17 -17.40
N GLY A 597 4.94 -30.74 -18.01
CA GLY A 597 5.09 -31.60 -19.18
C GLY A 597 5.80 -32.92 -18.86
N GLU A 598 5.96 -33.29 -17.60
CA GLU A 598 6.67 -34.53 -17.24
C GLU A 598 5.76 -35.74 -17.37
N ALA A 599 6.37 -36.90 -17.65
CA ALA A 599 5.66 -38.18 -17.70
C ALA A 599 5.10 -38.53 -16.31
N VAL A 600 3.93 -39.16 -16.28
CA VAL A 600 3.21 -39.45 -15.02
C VAL A 600 4.04 -40.39 -14.13
N GLU A 601 4.75 -41.33 -14.74
CA GLU A 601 5.55 -42.37 -14.07
C GLU A 601 6.73 -41.79 -13.29
N LYS A 602 7.26 -40.64 -13.72
CA LYS A 602 8.40 -39.97 -13.07
C LYS A 602 8.03 -39.39 -11.70
N ARG A 603 6.74 -39.26 -11.38
CA ARG A 603 6.29 -38.70 -10.10
C ARG A 603 6.87 -39.44 -8.90
N THR A 604 7.09 -40.74 -9.04
CA THR A 604 7.62 -41.61 -7.99
C THR A 604 9.13 -41.81 -8.05
N ASP A 605 9.85 -41.22 -9.01
CA ASP A 605 11.30 -41.46 -9.18
C ASP A 605 12.13 -41.04 -7.96
N ILE A 606 11.64 -40.05 -7.22
CA ILE A 606 12.29 -39.52 -6.02
C ILE A 606 11.86 -40.24 -4.74
N TYR A 607 10.99 -41.24 -4.82
CA TYR A 607 10.59 -42.01 -3.65
C TYR A 607 11.77 -42.90 -3.23
N PRO A 608 12.01 -43.10 -1.91
CA PRO A 608 12.99 -44.08 -1.44
C PRO A 608 12.67 -45.46 -2.03
N LYS A 609 13.70 -46.21 -2.46
CA LYS A 609 13.52 -47.50 -3.15
C LYS A 609 12.76 -48.53 -2.30
N GLU A 610 12.95 -48.45 -1.00
CA GLU A 610 12.30 -49.27 0.02
C GLU A 610 10.86 -48.85 0.34
N PHE A 611 10.40 -47.69 -0.14
CA PHE A 611 9.03 -47.23 0.09
C PHE A 611 8.03 -48.07 -0.70
N LYS A 612 7.07 -48.67 0.02
CA LYS A 612 5.93 -49.38 -0.58
C LYS A 612 4.64 -48.66 -0.21
N PRO A 613 3.87 -48.14 -1.19
CA PRO A 613 2.60 -47.49 -0.91
C PRO A 613 1.61 -48.50 -0.30
N LYS A 614 0.86 -48.06 0.71
CA LYS A 614 -0.24 -48.84 1.29
C LYS A 614 -1.48 -48.75 0.40
N ASP A 615 -2.29 -49.80 0.40
CA ASP A 615 -3.54 -49.83 -0.37
C ASP A 615 -4.69 -49.05 0.29
N LYS A 616 -4.67 -48.92 1.62
CA LYS A 616 -5.67 -48.17 2.40
C LYS A 616 -5.04 -47.50 3.63
N ALA A 617 -5.34 -46.22 3.82
CA ALA A 617 -5.13 -45.46 5.06
C ALA A 617 -6.10 -44.25 5.06
N GLN A 618 -6.40 -43.70 6.23
CA GLN A 618 -7.29 -42.53 6.35
C GLN A 618 -6.58 -41.19 6.07
N THR A 619 -5.27 -41.14 6.32
CA THR A 619 -4.42 -39.96 6.08
C THR A 619 -3.70 -40.07 4.73
N LEU A 620 -3.94 -39.11 3.85
CA LEU A 620 -3.28 -38.95 2.56
C LEU A 620 -2.11 -37.96 2.67
N LEU A 621 -0.91 -38.38 2.28
CA LEU A 621 0.18 -37.46 1.98
C LEU A 621 0.05 -36.99 0.53
N TYR A 622 -0.24 -35.70 0.36
CA TYR A 622 -0.35 -35.06 -0.95
C TYR A 622 0.91 -34.23 -1.22
N PHE A 623 1.75 -34.73 -2.13
CA PHE A 623 3.08 -34.12 -2.35
C PHE A 623 2.99 -32.91 -3.27
N GLY A 624 2.11 -32.95 -4.27
CA GLY A 624 1.96 -31.89 -5.24
C GLY A 624 3.10 -31.85 -6.27
N CYS A 625 2.89 -31.10 -7.34
CA CYS A 625 3.72 -31.22 -8.53
C CYS A 625 5.17 -30.75 -8.32
N VAL A 626 5.39 -29.64 -7.61
CA VAL A 626 6.75 -29.08 -7.45
C VAL A 626 7.64 -30.03 -6.66
N ALA A 627 7.14 -30.56 -5.54
CA ALA A 627 7.89 -31.52 -4.73
C ALA A 627 8.14 -32.83 -5.48
N SER A 628 7.21 -33.27 -6.33
CA SER A 628 7.36 -34.52 -7.11
C SER A 628 8.31 -34.43 -8.29
N TYR A 629 8.38 -33.29 -9.00
CA TYR A 629 9.10 -33.19 -10.27
C TYR A 629 10.29 -32.24 -10.26
N GLN A 630 10.38 -31.32 -9.30
CA GLN A 630 11.40 -30.25 -9.30
C GLN A 630 12.27 -30.22 -8.04
N ASP A 631 12.01 -31.07 -7.06
CA ASP A 631 12.78 -31.17 -5.83
C ASP A 631 13.08 -32.64 -5.52
N ILE A 632 14.31 -32.94 -5.07
CA ILE A 632 14.75 -34.32 -4.81
C ILE A 632 14.82 -34.67 -3.32
N TYR A 633 14.55 -33.71 -2.43
CA TYR A 633 14.77 -33.87 -0.99
C TYR A 633 13.47 -33.87 -0.18
N ILE A 634 12.47 -33.10 -0.58
CA ILE A 634 11.23 -32.90 0.20
C ILE A 634 10.48 -34.22 0.44
N ILE A 635 10.21 -35.01 -0.61
CA ILE A 635 9.45 -36.27 -0.46
C ILE A 635 10.21 -37.28 0.43
N PRO A 636 11.50 -37.58 0.20
CA PRO A 636 12.29 -38.42 1.11
C PRO A 636 12.25 -37.94 2.56
N SER A 637 12.38 -36.62 2.80
CA SER A 637 12.32 -36.05 4.14
C SER A 637 10.95 -36.25 4.80
N VAL A 638 9.86 -35.99 4.09
CA VAL A 638 8.49 -36.20 4.61
C VAL A 638 8.25 -37.67 4.92
N LEU A 639 8.61 -38.59 4.02
CA LEU A 639 8.43 -40.03 4.24
C LEU A 639 9.25 -40.52 5.44
N ASN A 640 10.50 -40.06 5.60
CA ASN A 640 11.32 -40.36 6.76
C ASN A 640 10.66 -39.89 8.07
N ILE A 641 10.16 -38.65 8.10
CA ILE A 641 9.48 -38.09 9.28
C ILE A 641 8.24 -38.92 9.62
N MET A 642 7.38 -39.19 8.64
CA MET A 642 6.12 -39.91 8.84
C MET A 642 6.35 -41.35 9.31
N ASN A 643 7.39 -42.01 8.79
CA ASN A 643 7.79 -43.36 9.20
C ASN A 643 8.33 -43.37 10.64
N LYS A 644 9.23 -42.45 11.00
CA LYS A 644 9.73 -42.32 12.38
C LYS A 644 8.61 -41.99 13.37
N ALA A 645 7.67 -41.15 12.95
CA ALA A 645 6.48 -40.79 13.71
C ALA A 645 5.44 -41.93 13.80
N LYS A 646 5.63 -43.05 13.10
CA LYS A 646 4.72 -44.20 13.01
C LYS A 646 3.30 -43.80 12.58
N ILE A 647 3.19 -42.87 11.63
CA ILE A 647 1.89 -42.44 11.09
C ILE A 647 1.41 -43.46 10.06
N ASP A 648 0.12 -43.78 10.11
CA ASP A 648 -0.52 -44.60 9.09
C ASP A 648 -1.03 -43.72 7.96
N TYR A 649 -0.37 -43.79 6.80
CA TYR A 649 -0.67 -42.91 5.66
C TYR A 649 -0.63 -43.65 4.32
N ILE A 650 -1.28 -43.06 3.32
CA ILE A 650 -1.25 -43.46 1.92
C ILE A 650 -0.62 -42.36 1.06
N SER A 651 -0.03 -42.75 -0.07
CA SER A 651 0.37 -41.84 -1.15
C SER A 651 -0.35 -42.27 -2.43
N LEU A 652 -0.76 -41.29 -3.24
CA LEU A 652 -1.37 -41.57 -4.53
C LEU A 652 -0.35 -42.06 -5.58
N GLY A 653 0.95 -41.84 -5.36
CA GLY A 653 2.00 -42.16 -6.33
C GLY A 653 1.66 -41.59 -7.71
N ASN A 654 1.73 -42.42 -8.74
CA ASN A 654 1.40 -42.04 -10.13
C ASN A 654 -0.09 -41.69 -10.36
N LYS A 655 -0.97 -41.96 -9.39
CA LYS A 655 -2.38 -41.52 -9.45
C LYS A 655 -2.58 -40.08 -8.98
N GLU A 656 -1.56 -39.43 -8.42
CA GLU A 656 -1.68 -38.04 -7.96
C GLU A 656 -1.82 -37.09 -9.16
N TYR A 657 -3.00 -36.49 -9.29
CA TYR A 657 -3.28 -35.45 -10.27
C TYR A 657 -3.06 -34.06 -9.66
N CYS A 658 -2.71 -33.06 -10.46
CA CYS A 658 -2.53 -31.67 -10.02
C CYS A 658 -3.73 -31.16 -9.18
N CYS A 659 -3.47 -30.35 -8.16
CA CYS A 659 -4.54 -29.75 -7.35
C CYS A 659 -5.29 -28.63 -8.09
N GLY A 660 -4.81 -28.18 -9.26
CA GLY A 660 -5.42 -27.10 -10.04
C GLY A 660 -5.03 -25.68 -9.63
N TYR A 661 -4.14 -25.51 -8.65
CA TYR A 661 -3.73 -24.17 -8.16
C TYR A 661 -3.21 -23.25 -9.27
N ILE A 662 -2.45 -23.79 -10.23
CA ILE A 662 -1.95 -23.01 -11.37
C ILE A 662 -3.09 -22.53 -12.27
N SER A 663 -4.05 -23.41 -12.60
CA SER A 663 -5.23 -23.07 -13.40
C SER A 663 -6.03 -21.93 -12.74
N PHE A 664 -6.28 -22.02 -11.43
CA PHE A 664 -6.90 -20.92 -10.67
C PHE A 664 -6.09 -19.61 -10.75
N LEU A 665 -4.78 -19.67 -10.51
CA LEU A 665 -3.93 -18.48 -10.54
C LEU A 665 -3.92 -17.80 -11.91
N VAL A 666 -3.95 -18.57 -12.99
CA VAL A 666 -3.92 -18.02 -14.36
C VAL A 666 -5.30 -17.63 -14.90
N GLY A 667 -6.37 -17.91 -14.15
CA GLY A 667 -7.75 -17.59 -14.56
C GLY A 667 -8.39 -18.64 -15.47
N ASP A 668 -7.84 -19.85 -15.57
CA ASP A 668 -8.47 -20.96 -16.30
C ASP A 668 -9.40 -21.73 -15.35
N GLU A 669 -10.63 -21.25 -15.23
CA GLU A 669 -11.64 -21.82 -14.34
C GLU A 669 -12.08 -23.21 -14.79
N LYS A 670 -12.15 -23.45 -16.12
CA LYS A 670 -12.53 -24.75 -16.67
C LYS A 670 -11.57 -25.85 -16.23
N GLU A 671 -10.27 -25.66 -16.38
CA GLU A 671 -9.32 -26.69 -15.93
C GLU A 671 -9.20 -26.75 -14.41
N PHE A 672 -9.45 -25.64 -13.70
CA PHE A 672 -9.53 -25.66 -12.24
C PHE A 672 -10.68 -26.56 -11.74
N GLU A 673 -11.88 -26.45 -12.33
CA GLU A 673 -13.02 -27.32 -12.05
C GLU A 673 -12.76 -28.79 -12.40
N ASN A 674 -12.05 -29.05 -13.52
CA ASN A 674 -11.61 -30.40 -13.86
C ASN A 674 -10.72 -31.01 -12.77
N CYS A 675 -9.75 -30.24 -12.26
CA CYS A 675 -8.89 -30.65 -11.16
C CYS A 675 -9.69 -30.93 -9.88
N ILE A 676 -10.67 -30.08 -9.55
CA ILE A 676 -11.58 -30.29 -8.41
C ILE A 676 -12.31 -31.61 -8.56
N ASN A 677 -12.93 -31.87 -9.71
CA ASN A 677 -13.73 -33.06 -9.94
C ASN A 677 -12.89 -34.35 -9.90
N LYS A 678 -11.73 -34.37 -10.54
CA LYS A 678 -10.82 -35.53 -10.52
C LYS A 678 -10.35 -35.84 -9.09
N ASN A 679 -9.84 -34.84 -8.38
CA ASN A 679 -9.31 -35.04 -7.02
C ASN A 679 -10.40 -35.40 -6.01
N THR A 680 -11.54 -34.70 -6.00
CA THR A 680 -12.64 -34.99 -5.05
C THR A 680 -13.22 -36.39 -5.25
N THR A 681 -13.33 -36.84 -6.51
CA THR A 681 -13.77 -38.20 -6.83
C THR A 681 -12.78 -39.23 -6.31
N LEU A 682 -11.49 -39.02 -6.55
CA LEU A 682 -10.43 -39.94 -6.09
C LEU A 682 -10.38 -40.03 -4.56
N PHE A 683 -10.45 -38.89 -3.86
CA PHE A 683 -10.44 -38.85 -2.39
C PHE A 683 -11.62 -39.62 -1.80
N LYS A 684 -12.81 -39.45 -2.39
CA LYS A 684 -14.03 -40.16 -1.97
C LYS A 684 -13.92 -41.67 -2.22
N GLN A 685 -13.43 -42.09 -3.39
CA GLN A 685 -13.23 -43.50 -3.72
C GLN A 685 -12.24 -44.20 -2.78
N MET A 686 -11.22 -43.47 -2.32
CA MET A 686 -10.20 -43.97 -1.42
C MET A 686 -10.57 -43.87 0.07
N GLY A 687 -11.71 -43.25 0.40
CA GLY A 687 -12.16 -43.09 1.78
C GLY A 687 -11.25 -42.20 2.63
N ILE A 688 -10.61 -41.19 2.02
CA ILE A 688 -9.71 -40.27 2.70
C ILE A 688 -10.48 -39.44 3.72
N LYS A 689 -9.93 -39.28 4.92
CA LYS A 689 -10.48 -38.43 6.00
C LYS A 689 -9.55 -37.29 6.39
N GLU A 690 -8.28 -37.39 6.02
CA GLU A 690 -7.28 -36.39 6.34
C GLU A 690 -6.29 -36.24 5.18
N ILE A 691 -5.95 -35.01 4.82
CA ILE A 691 -4.94 -34.67 3.80
C ILE A 691 -3.84 -33.86 4.47
N VAL A 692 -2.60 -34.30 4.33
CA VAL A 692 -1.40 -33.54 4.70
C VAL A 692 -0.69 -33.14 3.41
N ALA A 693 -0.81 -31.86 3.04
CA ALA A 693 -0.19 -31.32 1.85
C ALA A 693 1.17 -30.67 2.17
N THR A 694 2.17 -30.97 1.33
CA THR A 694 3.55 -30.45 1.51
C THR A 694 3.81 -29.13 0.81
N CYS A 695 2.90 -28.74 -0.10
CA CYS A 695 2.98 -27.50 -0.85
C CYS A 695 1.94 -26.49 -0.34
N ALA A 696 2.39 -25.28 -0.03
CA ALA A 696 1.52 -24.18 0.41
C ALA A 696 0.37 -23.90 -0.56
N GLY A 697 0.62 -23.95 -1.88
CA GLY A 697 -0.40 -23.80 -2.91
C GLY A 697 -1.45 -24.91 -2.87
N CYS A 698 -1.03 -26.17 -2.74
CA CYS A 698 -1.95 -27.31 -2.63
C CYS A 698 -2.81 -27.22 -1.34
N SER A 699 -2.19 -26.88 -0.21
CA SER A 699 -2.93 -26.71 1.05
C SER A 699 -3.98 -25.61 0.94
N ARG A 700 -3.62 -24.45 0.37
CA ARG A 700 -4.60 -23.38 0.12
C ARG A 700 -5.70 -23.84 -0.82
N THR A 701 -5.36 -24.51 -1.91
CA THR A 701 -6.35 -25.02 -2.84
C THR A 701 -7.39 -25.90 -2.16
N PHE A 702 -6.97 -26.85 -1.31
CA PHE A 702 -7.92 -27.73 -0.62
C PHE A 702 -8.65 -27.06 0.54
N LYS A 703 -7.99 -26.18 1.30
CA LYS A 703 -8.54 -25.58 2.53
C LYS A 703 -9.40 -24.34 2.28
N ASP A 704 -9.10 -23.58 1.22
CA ASP A 704 -9.64 -22.24 0.94
C ASP A 704 -10.40 -22.19 -0.38
N LEU A 705 -9.81 -22.67 -1.49
CA LEU A 705 -10.39 -22.48 -2.83
C LEU A 705 -11.43 -23.53 -3.22
N TYR A 706 -11.17 -24.81 -2.95
CA TYR A 706 -12.11 -25.90 -3.23
C TYR A 706 -13.47 -25.68 -2.55
N PRO A 707 -13.54 -25.30 -1.25
CA PRO A 707 -14.82 -25.08 -0.57
C PRO A 707 -15.74 -24.04 -1.22
N GLU A 708 -15.20 -23.08 -2.00
CA GLU A 708 -16.00 -22.11 -2.74
C GLU A 708 -16.71 -22.72 -3.96
N HIS A 709 -16.21 -23.84 -4.48
CA HIS A 709 -16.71 -24.50 -5.70
C HIS A 709 -17.40 -25.84 -5.39
N LYS A 710 -16.77 -26.67 -4.56
CA LYS A 710 -17.24 -28.00 -4.15
C LYS A 710 -16.66 -28.38 -2.79
N LYS A 711 -17.53 -28.52 -1.80
CA LYS A 711 -17.11 -28.90 -0.44
C LYS A 711 -16.39 -30.25 -0.41
N LEU A 712 -15.30 -30.30 0.35
CA LEU A 712 -14.62 -31.54 0.72
C LEU A 712 -15.32 -32.13 1.96
N ASP A 713 -16.43 -32.84 1.76
CA ASP A 713 -17.22 -33.40 2.86
C ASP A 713 -16.37 -34.31 3.75
N ASP A 714 -16.30 -34.01 5.05
CA ASP A 714 -15.62 -34.79 6.10
C ASP A 714 -14.11 -35.03 5.93
N ILE A 715 -13.38 -34.17 5.21
CA ILE A 715 -11.91 -34.26 5.07
C ILE A 715 -11.21 -33.12 5.80
N ARG A 716 -10.32 -33.45 6.75
CA ARG A 716 -9.44 -32.46 7.41
C ARG A 716 -8.21 -32.19 6.56
N VAL A 717 -7.90 -30.93 6.30
CA VAL A 717 -6.74 -30.52 5.50
C VAL A 717 -5.71 -29.82 6.38
N TYR A 718 -4.49 -30.35 6.37
CA TYR A 718 -3.32 -29.77 7.04
C TYR A 718 -2.27 -29.36 6.01
N HIS A 719 -1.62 -28.22 6.23
CA HIS A 719 -0.28 -28.02 5.70
C HIS A 719 0.71 -28.83 6.53
N ILE A 720 1.81 -29.31 5.93
CA ILE A 720 2.81 -30.14 6.61
C ILE A 720 3.33 -29.50 7.90
N VAL A 721 3.42 -28.18 7.99
CA VAL A 721 3.88 -27.47 9.21
C VAL A 721 2.93 -27.60 10.40
N GLU A 722 1.61 -27.55 10.17
CA GLU A 722 0.60 -27.79 11.22
C GLU A 722 0.71 -29.24 11.70
N TYR A 723 0.94 -30.16 10.76
CA TYR A 723 1.10 -31.58 11.08
C TYR A 723 2.40 -31.86 11.84
N LEU A 724 3.52 -31.25 11.44
CA LEU A 724 4.81 -31.38 12.12
C LEU A 724 4.73 -30.85 13.55
N GLU A 725 4.11 -29.69 13.77
CA GLU A 725 3.87 -29.15 15.10
C GLU A 725 3.07 -30.16 15.94
N LYS A 726 1.98 -30.70 15.40
CA LYS A 726 1.19 -31.75 16.05
C LYS A 726 2.05 -32.97 16.42
N LEU A 727 2.90 -33.46 15.53
CA LEU A 727 3.78 -34.61 15.79
C LEU A 727 4.78 -34.34 16.91
N ILE A 728 5.30 -33.12 17.00
CA ILE A 728 6.21 -32.70 18.08
C ILE A 728 5.45 -32.62 19.40
N THR A 729 4.28 -31.96 19.42
CA THR A 729 3.46 -31.82 20.64
C THR A 729 2.99 -33.18 21.18
N ASP A 730 2.66 -34.11 20.30
CA ASP A 730 2.25 -35.47 20.65
C ASP A 730 3.44 -36.39 21.01
N ASN A 731 4.67 -35.87 21.06
CA ASN A 731 5.91 -36.62 21.30
C ASN A 731 6.11 -37.80 20.33
N ARG A 732 5.61 -37.68 19.09
CA ARG A 732 5.76 -38.71 18.04
C ARG A 732 7.11 -38.64 17.35
N ILE A 733 7.76 -37.48 17.38
CA ILE A 733 9.14 -37.28 16.93
C ILE A 733 9.93 -36.52 17.99
N THR A 734 11.21 -36.84 18.12
CA THR A 734 12.17 -36.17 19.01
C THR A 734 13.42 -35.78 18.23
N PHE A 735 14.16 -34.79 18.72
CA PHE A 735 15.33 -34.25 18.05
C PHE A 735 16.63 -34.68 18.75
N LYS A 736 17.71 -34.80 17.97
CA LYS A 736 19.05 -35.04 18.50
C LYS A 736 19.54 -33.81 19.28
N ASP A 737 20.34 -34.04 20.32
CA ASP A 737 21.05 -32.95 21.00
C ASP A 737 22.07 -32.29 20.06
N GLY A 738 22.22 -30.98 20.18
CA GLY A 738 23.16 -30.20 19.37
C GLY A 738 23.79 -29.06 20.16
N THR A 739 25.12 -28.95 20.09
CA THR A 739 25.89 -27.93 20.83
C THR A 739 26.10 -26.63 20.05
N LYS A 740 26.08 -26.67 18.71
CA LYS A 740 26.20 -25.48 17.84
C LYS A 740 24.86 -25.15 17.18
N LYS A 741 24.37 -23.93 17.39
CA LYS A 741 23.13 -23.44 16.78
C LYS A 741 23.42 -22.77 15.43
N VAL A 742 22.74 -23.23 14.38
CA VAL A 742 22.74 -22.57 13.06
C VAL A 742 21.63 -21.53 13.02
N LYS A 743 21.93 -20.33 12.54
CA LYS A 743 20.94 -19.24 12.42
C LYS A 743 20.06 -19.42 11.20
N VAL A 744 18.77 -19.67 11.43
CA VAL A 744 17.76 -19.94 10.40
C VAL A 744 16.77 -18.77 10.33
N ALA A 745 16.63 -18.19 9.14
CA ALA A 745 15.54 -17.28 8.83
C ALA A 745 14.37 -18.00 8.16
N TYR A 746 13.17 -17.91 8.74
CA TYR A 746 11.97 -18.47 8.12
C TYR A 746 11.37 -17.52 7.09
N HIS A 747 11.22 -17.97 5.84
CA HIS A 747 10.48 -17.27 4.81
C HIS A 747 9.01 -17.70 4.84
N ASP A 748 8.13 -16.79 5.28
CA ASP A 748 6.68 -16.96 5.26
C ASP A 748 6.14 -17.06 3.81
N PRO A 749 5.69 -18.25 3.34
CA PRO A 749 5.05 -18.38 2.04
C PRO A 749 3.69 -17.69 2.05
N CYS A 750 3.34 -16.97 0.97
CA CYS A 750 2.13 -16.15 0.97
C CYS A 750 0.84 -16.97 1.13
N ASP A 751 0.75 -18.17 0.56
CA ASP A 751 -0.46 -19.00 0.60
C ASP A 751 -0.79 -19.53 2.00
N ILE A 752 0.21 -19.93 2.78
CA ILE A 752 -0.06 -20.38 4.16
C ILE A 752 -0.10 -19.20 5.14
N GLY A 753 0.74 -18.18 4.92
CA GLY A 753 0.80 -17.00 5.78
C GLY A 753 -0.38 -16.06 5.56
N ARG A 754 -0.36 -15.28 4.47
CA ARG A 754 -1.32 -14.18 4.25
C ARG A 754 -2.72 -14.63 3.85
N HIS A 755 -2.84 -15.79 3.19
CA HIS A 755 -4.15 -16.32 2.80
C HIS A 755 -4.80 -17.16 3.91
N MET A 756 -4.03 -18.06 4.55
CA MET A 756 -4.58 -18.98 5.57
C MET A 756 -4.25 -18.61 7.04
N ASN A 757 -3.50 -17.54 7.29
CA ASN A 757 -3.10 -17.07 8.62
C ASN A 757 -2.28 -18.09 9.45
N ILE A 758 -1.49 -18.94 8.80
CA ILE A 758 -0.63 -19.94 9.43
C ILE A 758 0.80 -19.37 9.57
N TYR A 759 1.09 -18.76 10.71
CA TYR A 759 2.40 -18.15 11.00
C TYR A 759 3.17 -18.81 12.15
N ASP A 760 2.48 -19.28 13.18
CA ASP A 760 3.12 -19.83 14.37
C ASP A 760 3.60 -21.27 14.21
N PRO A 761 2.84 -22.20 13.60
CA PRO A 761 3.27 -23.59 13.45
C PRO A 761 4.69 -23.78 12.87
N PRO A 762 5.10 -23.12 11.75
CA PRO A 762 6.46 -23.27 11.25
C PRO A 762 7.54 -22.75 12.22
N ARG A 763 7.23 -21.69 12.98
CA ARG A 763 8.17 -21.13 13.96
C ARG A 763 8.32 -22.05 15.16
N ASN A 764 7.23 -22.66 15.61
CA ASN A 764 7.23 -23.60 16.71
C ASN A 764 8.01 -24.87 16.35
N VAL A 765 7.82 -25.39 15.12
CA VAL A 765 8.63 -26.49 14.58
C VAL A 765 10.13 -26.15 14.58
N ILE A 766 10.52 -24.96 14.11
CA ILE A 766 11.94 -24.56 14.06
C ILE A 766 12.52 -24.41 15.48
N ARG A 767 11.79 -23.80 16.42
CA ARG A 767 12.24 -23.62 17.81
C ARG A 767 12.39 -24.93 18.58
N ALA A 768 11.65 -25.96 18.19
CA ALA A 768 11.74 -27.27 18.83
C ALA A 768 13.06 -28.00 18.51
N ILE A 769 13.80 -27.58 17.48
CA ILE A 769 15.08 -28.20 17.08
C ILE A 769 16.23 -27.59 17.90
N PRO A 770 16.92 -28.35 18.78
CA PRO A 770 17.93 -27.79 19.68
C PRO A 770 19.14 -27.14 18.97
N SER A 771 19.49 -27.66 17.80
CA SER A 771 20.64 -27.22 16.99
C SER A 771 20.34 -26.00 16.09
N VAL A 772 19.19 -25.35 16.25
CA VAL A 772 18.77 -24.21 15.43
C VAL A 772 18.44 -22.99 16.28
N GLU A 773 18.81 -21.81 15.78
CA GLU A 773 18.39 -20.52 16.31
C GLU A 773 17.51 -19.82 15.26
N LEU A 774 16.24 -19.55 15.57
CA LEU A 774 15.36 -18.79 14.69
C LEU A 774 15.70 -17.30 14.75
N VAL A 775 16.09 -16.74 13.60
CA VAL A 775 16.18 -15.29 13.38
C VAL A 775 15.04 -14.85 12.46
N GLU A 776 14.43 -13.69 12.73
CA GLU A 776 13.33 -13.19 11.91
C GLU A 776 13.81 -12.17 10.90
N PHE A 777 13.21 -12.19 9.71
CA PHE A 777 13.28 -11.04 8.82
C PHE A 777 12.66 -9.82 9.50
N ILE A 778 13.20 -8.62 9.25
CA ILE A 778 12.56 -7.35 9.69
C ILE A 778 11.10 -7.29 9.21
N GLN A 779 10.88 -7.71 7.96
CA GLN A 779 9.56 -7.85 7.35
C GLN A 779 9.19 -9.34 7.32
N ASN A 780 8.40 -9.75 8.31
CA ASN A 780 7.90 -11.12 8.53
C ASN A 780 6.37 -11.13 8.66
N ARG A 781 5.80 -12.33 8.77
CA ARG A 781 4.34 -12.57 8.90
C ARG A 781 3.56 -11.83 7.81
N ASN A 782 2.53 -11.04 8.18
CA ASN A 782 1.71 -10.27 7.24
C ASN A 782 2.53 -9.32 6.37
N LEU A 783 3.66 -8.81 6.87
CA LEU A 783 4.53 -7.88 6.13
C LEU A 783 5.63 -8.57 5.33
N ALA A 784 5.70 -9.91 5.33
CA ALA A 784 6.75 -10.66 4.64
C ALA A 784 6.82 -10.34 3.14
N LYS A 785 8.02 -10.08 2.62
CA LYS A 785 8.18 -9.81 1.18
C LYS A 785 8.09 -11.11 0.38
N CYS A 786 7.57 -11.01 -0.85
CA CYS A 786 7.38 -12.14 -1.76
C CYS A 786 8.74 -12.79 -2.13
N CYS A 787 8.76 -14.10 -2.36
CA CYS A 787 9.92 -14.81 -2.92
C CYS A 787 10.05 -14.68 -4.45
N GLY A 788 9.08 -14.06 -5.11
CA GLY A 788 8.99 -13.96 -6.58
C GLY A 788 8.39 -15.20 -7.28
N GLY A 789 8.17 -16.31 -6.57
CA GLY A 789 7.73 -17.58 -7.17
C GLY A 789 6.22 -17.73 -7.42
N GLY A 790 5.38 -16.85 -6.87
CA GLY A 790 3.92 -16.98 -6.88
C GLY A 790 3.20 -16.35 -8.09
N GLY A 791 1.90 -16.64 -8.23
CA GLY A 791 0.99 -15.96 -9.16
C GLY A 791 1.23 -16.20 -10.65
N GLY A 792 2.02 -17.22 -11.01
CA GLY A 792 2.46 -17.47 -12.39
C GLY A 792 3.66 -16.64 -12.84
N LEU A 793 4.10 -15.65 -12.03
CA LEU A 793 5.16 -14.72 -12.42
C LEU A 793 6.46 -15.42 -12.81
N LYS A 794 6.89 -16.46 -12.08
CA LYS A 794 8.14 -17.18 -12.38
C LYS A 794 8.18 -17.73 -13.80
N ALA A 795 7.06 -18.25 -14.28
CA ALA A 795 6.93 -18.77 -15.64
C ALA A 795 6.77 -17.64 -16.67
N TYR A 796 6.05 -16.58 -16.31
CA TYR A 796 5.76 -15.46 -17.22
C TYR A 796 6.93 -14.49 -17.42
N ASN A 797 7.61 -14.12 -16.34
CA ASN A 797 8.76 -13.21 -16.32
C ASN A 797 9.77 -13.69 -15.26
N THR A 798 10.64 -14.60 -15.68
CA THR A 798 11.65 -15.23 -14.82
C THR A 798 12.65 -14.23 -14.26
N ASP A 799 13.08 -13.24 -15.05
CA ASP A 799 14.06 -12.24 -14.60
C ASP A 799 13.53 -11.42 -13.42
N MET A 800 12.31 -10.88 -13.55
CA MET A 800 11.67 -10.13 -12.46
C MET A 800 11.45 -11.02 -11.22
N SER A 801 11.05 -12.28 -11.43
CA SER A 801 10.89 -13.25 -10.34
C SER A 801 12.20 -13.47 -9.57
N LEU A 802 13.33 -13.57 -10.28
CA LEU A 802 14.64 -13.79 -9.68
C LEU A 802 15.19 -12.53 -9.00
N GLU A 803 14.93 -11.33 -9.52
CA GLU A 803 15.29 -10.08 -8.83
C GLU A 803 14.56 -9.94 -7.48
N ILE A 804 13.25 -10.24 -7.45
CA ILE A 804 12.46 -10.25 -6.21
C ILE A 804 13.03 -11.26 -5.21
N ALA A 805 13.37 -12.47 -5.68
CA ALA A 805 13.99 -13.50 -4.84
C ALA A 805 15.36 -13.07 -4.30
N TYR A 806 16.17 -12.41 -5.13
CA TYR A 806 17.50 -11.94 -4.78
C TYR A 806 17.46 -10.90 -3.66
N LYS A 807 16.57 -9.91 -3.76
CA LYS A 807 16.34 -8.94 -2.68
C LYS A 807 15.95 -9.63 -1.38
N ARG A 808 15.12 -10.68 -1.43
CA ARG A 808 14.74 -11.43 -0.22
C ARG A 808 15.92 -12.18 0.41
N ILE A 809 16.82 -12.74 -0.39
CA ILE A 809 18.05 -13.38 0.10
C ILE A 809 19.03 -12.36 0.70
N GLN A 810 19.13 -11.15 0.14
CA GLN A 810 19.91 -10.06 0.74
C GLN A 810 19.35 -9.66 2.11
N GLN A 811 18.02 -9.58 2.26
CA GLN A 811 17.38 -9.33 3.55
C GLN A 811 17.68 -10.43 4.59
N ALA A 812 17.82 -11.68 4.16
CA ALA A 812 18.23 -12.76 5.06
C ALA A 812 19.68 -12.57 5.53
N SER A 813 20.56 -12.13 4.63
CA SER A 813 21.96 -11.81 4.97
C SER A 813 22.04 -10.66 5.99
N SER A 814 21.20 -9.62 5.84
CA SER A 814 21.23 -8.45 6.75
C SER A 814 20.78 -8.77 8.17
N VAL A 815 20.05 -9.87 8.40
CA VAL A 815 19.68 -10.34 9.74
C VAL A 815 20.62 -11.44 10.27
N GLY A 816 21.74 -11.70 9.56
CA GLY A 816 22.75 -12.67 9.97
C GLY A 816 22.34 -14.13 9.82
N ALA A 817 21.38 -14.44 8.94
CA ALA A 817 20.94 -15.81 8.70
C ALA A 817 22.00 -16.60 7.90
N GLU A 818 22.32 -17.81 8.36
CA GLU A 818 23.15 -18.78 7.64
C GLU A 818 22.31 -19.65 6.69
N MET A 819 21.03 -19.77 7.00
CA MET A 819 20.07 -20.59 6.27
C MET A 819 18.72 -19.87 6.15
N VAL A 820 18.08 -20.00 4.99
CA VAL A 820 16.68 -19.61 4.78
C VAL A 820 15.84 -20.88 4.65
N VAL A 821 14.81 -20.99 5.48
CA VAL A 821 13.88 -22.12 5.47
C VAL A 821 12.52 -21.64 5.01
N SER A 822 11.88 -22.38 4.12
CA SER A 822 10.51 -22.12 3.68
C SER A 822 9.67 -23.38 3.80
N ALA A 823 8.37 -23.24 3.94
CA ALA A 823 7.43 -24.36 3.93
C ALA A 823 6.64 -24.39 2.61
N CYS A 824 7.31 -24.07 1.51
CA CYS A 824 6.71 -24.06 0.18
C CYS A 824 7.78 -24.44 -0.86
N PRO A 825 7.62 -25.57 -1.56
CA PRO A 825 8.57 -26.03 -2.57
C PRO A 825 8.86 -24.98 -3.65
N ALA A 826 7.83 -24.24 -4.09
CA ALA A 826 7.99 -23.17 -5.09
C ALA A 826 8.82 -22.00 -4.56
N CYS A 827 8.66 -21.64 -3.27
CA CYS A 827 9.48 -20.62 -2.63
C CYS A 827 10.93 -21.07 -2.48
N LYS A 828 11.16 -22.30 -2.00
CA LYS A 828 12.50 -22.91 -1.91
C LYS A 828 13.21 -22.87 -3.25
N SER A 829 12.57 -23.40 -4.30
CA SER A 829 13.14 -23.45 -5.65
C SER A 829 13.59 -22.07 -6.14
N ASN A 830 12.76 -21.03 -5.96
CA ASN A 830 13.10 -19.68 -6.42
C ASN A 830 14.22 -19.04 -5.59
N LEU A 831 14.15 -19.17 -4.26
CA LEU A 831 15.14 -18.63 -3.34
C LEU A 831 16.50 -19.32 -3.47
N GLN A 832 16.53 -20.60 -3.82
CA GLN A 832 17.76 -21.37 -4.03
C GLN A 832 18.54 -20.85 -5.25
N VAL A 833 17.86 -20.49 -6.34
CA VAL A 833 18.50 -19.86 -7.51
C VAL A 833 19.09 -18.50 -7.13
N ALA A 834 18.33 -17.69 -6.37
CA ALA A 834 18.82 -16.41 -5.86
C ALA A 834 20.02 -16.54 -4.91
N ALA A 835 20.04 -17.55 -4.04
CA ALA A 835 21.16 -17.83 -3.14
C ALA A 835 22.42 -18.27 -3.91
N ALA A 836 22.25 -19.03 -5.01
CA ALA A 836 23.34 -19.39 -5.90
C ALA A 836 23.97 -18.15 -6.56
N ARG A 837 23.15 -17.15 -6.95
CA ARG A 837 23.63 -15.85 -7.44
C ARG A 837 24.43 -15.09 -6.39
N LEU A 838 23.94 -14.98 -5.15
CA LEU A 838 24.65 -14.31 -4.05
C LEU A 838 26.06 -14.88 -3.86
N ARG A 839 26.18 -16.22 -3.91
CA ARG A 839 27.46 -16.93 -3.83
C ARG A 839 28.36 -16.62 -5.03
N LYS A 840 27.81 -16.61 -6.26
CA LYS A 840 28.56 -16.29 -7.48
C LYS A 840 29.10 -14.85 -7.46
N GLU A 841 28.32 -13.92 -6.91
CA GLU A 841 28.72 -12.52 -6.70
C GLU A 841 29.65 -12.31 -5.49
N LYS A 842 30.02 -13.38 -4.76
CA LYS A 842 30.87 -13.33 -3.56
C LYS A 842 30.34 -12.38 -2.46
N LYS A 843 29.01 -12.21 -2.38
CA LYS A 843 28.35 -11.32 -1.40
C LYS A 843 27.85 -12.05 -0.14
N GLY A 844 27.99 -13.38 -0.10
CA GLY A 844 27.57 -14.20 1.03
C GLY A 844 27.23 -15.62 0.62
N ARG A 845 26.99 -16.49 1.59
CA ARG A 845 26.54 -17.87 1.37
C ARG A 845 25.39 -18.18 2.31
N ILE A 846 24.22 -18.45 1.74
CA ILE A 846 23.01 -18.85 2.47
C ILE A 846 22.57 -20.22 1.95
N LYS A 847 22.35 -21.19 2.83
CA LYS A 847 21.70 -22.47 2.48
C LYS A 847 20.19 -22.22 2.38
N VAL A 848 19.51 -22.78 1.38
CA VAL A 848 18.05 -22.70 1.27
C VAL A 848 17.47 -24.11 1.41
N MET A 849 16.50 -24.28 2.30
CA MET A 849 15.88 -25.58 2.58
C MET A 849 14.37 -25.46 2.72
N ASP A 850 13.67 -26.57 2.48
CA ASP A 850 12.32 -26.78 2.99
C ASP A 850 12.36 -27.12 4.47
N ILE A 851 11.31 -26.77 5.20
CA ILE A 851 11.19 -27.07 6.63
C ILE A 851 11.21 -28.58 6.92
N THR A 852 10.71 -29.40 6.00
CA THR A 852 10.73 -30.87 6.13
C THR A 852 12.14 -31.44 6.06
N GLU A 853 13.01 -30.86 5.24
CA GLU A 853 14.43 -31.26 5.20
C GLU A 853 15.13 -30.91 6.51
N LEU A 854 14.89 -29.71 7.04
CA LEU A 854 15.46 -29.28 8.32
C LEU A 854 15.05 -30.24 9.46
N VAL A 855 13.76 -30.58 9.51
CA VAL A 855 13.23 -31.51 10.52
C VAL A 855 13.82 -32.92 10.32
N ALA A 856 13.87 -33.42 9.08
CA ALA A 856 14.41 -34.75 8.80
C ALA A 856 15.91 -34.89 9.13
N GLU A 857 16.72 -33.84 8.93
CA GLU A 857 18.13 -33.80 9.34
C GLU A 857 18.29 -33.85 10.87
N ALA A 858 17.31 -33.32 11.62
CA ALA A 858 17.38 -33.15 13.08
C ALA A 858 16.76 -34.29 13.90
N ILE A 859 15.82 -35.07 13.36
CA ILE A 859 15.13 -36.13 14.12
C ILE A 859 16.08 -37.25 14.57
N ALA A 860 15.96 -37.66 15.84
CA ALA A 860 16.68 -38.77 16.47
C ALA A 860 16.42 -40.12 15.77
#